data_AF-A0A2V8HI04-F1
#
_entry.id   AF-A0A2V8HI04-F1
#
_cell.length_a   1.000
_cell.length_b   1.000
_cell.length_c   1.000
_cell.angle_alpha   90.00
_cell.angle_beta   90.00
_cell.angle_gamma   90.00
#
_symmetry.space_group_name_H-M   'P 1'
#
loop_
_entity.id
_entity.type
_entity.pdbx_description
1 polymer ?
#
loop_
_entity_poly.entity_id
_entity_poly.type
_entity_poly.pdbx_seq_one_letter_code
_entity_poly.pdbx_strand_id
1 'polypeptide(L)'
;MKLSRGLLIAAAAAAVISTPLVAEEQVDLGVVHKIRAEALQSSQVMEHLFYLTDVSGSRLTNSPGFFNAADWVVKRLGEWGISAHQEKWGPYGRGWTYTRFSAQMLEPQAVPLIGAPLAYTPGTNGPVTGEPMIVAINNEGDFNKYKGMLKGKIVLLGPGRDLQMSLQPLGLRRTDADLATLAQAPDAGPGGRGQAPPGAAAIGGGRQGGGPGGGNPQFVRALNKFLSDEGAAVVVRAAPGRSEGGTLFAQGGGTRDPKDPVPPPMVVLTPEHYNRIARLLDHKIPVKLEFNIEARFLDDRMDSVNVVGDIPGGRKRDEVVMIGAHLDSWHTGTGATDNAAGSAVMIEVMRILKTLNLRLDRTVRLALWSGEEQGILGSRAYVAEHFAAREDMKLKPEHAKLSGYFNVDNGSGKIRGVYLQGNDAMRPIVEAWLKPFEDLGASTISIRNTGGTDHLSFDAVGLPGFQFIQDPLEYDSRTHHSNMDVYDRVQRADMMQMAAIVASFVYNTANRDELVLRETARHHADRASGIRVNRDLPVELEVAVDRRCLRQQPVAVRRSVMDRVDEQHERVLPARKNQLRTHEGDDEPFAARNDERVLAADIAVRDGLRVDRFARRKRFVSVQRHVLHRWQICHGDVLAHGEIRDRDVLAGWKVRDRDVRGALLVHANETGRVQILLEHVLHVRGRAQRRTTKQRSTDDTTSKRKDQYE
;
A
#
# COMPACT_ATOMS: atom_id res chain seq x y z
N MET A 1 65.06 15.19 48.62
CA MET A 1 65.71 15.26 47.30
C MET A 1 65.28 14.04 46.47
N LYS A 2 64.68 14.29 45.29
CA LYS A 2 64.71 13.50 44.04
C LYS A 2 64.14 12.05 44.04
N LEU A 3 62.98 11.85 43.35
CA LEU A 3 62.78 11.17 42.04
C LEU A 3 62.63 9.63 42.18
N SER A 4 61.48 8.95 42.04
CA SER A 4 60.49 8.78 40.94
C SER A 4 60.72 7.53 40.06
N ARG A 5 59.61 6.79 39.80
CA ARG A 5 59.37 5.75 38.76
C ARG A 5 60.04 4.38 39.02
N GLY A 6 59.42 3.22 38.85
CA GLY A 6 58.15 2.80 38.25
C GLY A 6 58.36 1.45 37.54
N LEU A 7 57.49 0.46 37.73
CA LEU A 7 57.16 -0.55 36.70
C LEU A 7 55.94 -1.36 37.16
N LEU A 8 54.81 -1.13 36.48
CA LEU A 8 53.58 -1.91 36.56
C LEU A 8 53.62 -2.98 35.46
N ILE A 9 53.34 -4.22 35.84
CA ILE A 9 53.13 -5.36 34.94
C ILE A 9 51.77 -5.16 34.25
N ALA A 10 51.78 -4.96 32.93
CA ALA A 10 50.57 -4.97 32.12
C ALA A 10 50.37 -6.36 31.50
N ALA A 11 49.39 -7.10 32.01
CA ALA A 11 48.86 -8.30 31.37
C ALA A 11 47.94 -7.87 30.21
N ALA A 12 48.36 -8.15 28.98
CA ALA A 12 47.54 -7.94 27.79
C ALA A 12 46.50 -9.05 27.68
N ALA A 13 45.27 -8.78 28.13
CA ALA A 13 44.10 -9.56 27.76
C ALA A 13 43.64 -9.11 26.37
N ALA A 14 44.01 -9.87 25.34
CA ALA A 14 43.46 -9.71 24.00
C ALA A 14 41.99 -10.15 24.02
N ALA A 15 41.08 -9.19 24.17
CA ALA A 15 39.66 -9.41 23.89
C ALA A 15 39.50 -9.60 22.37
N VAL A 16 39.42 -10.86 21.94
CA VAL A 16 38.94 -11.20 20.60
C VAL A 16 37.47 -10.80 20.55
N ILE A 17 37.20 -9.64 19.97
CA ILE A 17 35.85 -9.24 19.57
C ILE A 17 35.49 -10.14 18.39
N SER A 18 34.87 -11.28 18.67
CA SER A 18 34.24 -12.12 17.66
C SER A 18 33.01 -11.37 17.16
N THR A 19 33.18 -10.54 16.13
CA THR A 19 32.06 -10.18 15.26
C THR A 19 31.53 -11.47 14.66
N PRO A 20 30.24 -11.79 14.75
CA PRO A 20 29.71 -12.94 14.03
C PRO A 20 29.91 -12.66 12.54
N LEU A 21 30.82 -13.40 11.89
CA LEU A 21 30.77 -13.54 10.45
C LEU A 21 29.40 -14.11 10.14
N VAL A 22 28.58 -13.38 9.40
CA VAL A 22 27.43 -13.99 8.72
C VAL A 22 28.02 -15.12 7.89
N ALA A 23 27.69 -16.37 8.25
CA ALA A 23 28.15 -17.52 7.50
C ALA A 23 27.72 -17.33 6.03
N GLU A 24 28.65 -17.58 5.10
CA GLU A 24 28.37 -17.49 3.67
C GLU A 24 27.18 -18.38 3.33
N GLU A 25 26.17 -17.81 2.67
CA GLU A 25 24.93 -18.50 2.39
C GLU A 25 25.16 -19.68 1.45
N GLN A 26 24.92 -20.89 1.94
CA GLN A 26 25.14 -22.11 1.18
C GLN A 26 23.93 -22.43 0.30
N VAL A 27 24.14 -22.43 -1.02
CA VAL A 27 23.11 -22.81 -2.00
C VAL A 27 23.47 -24.15 -2.63
N ASP A 28 22.56 -25.13 -2.53
CA ASP A 28 22.72 -26.43 -3.17
C ASP A 28 22.42 -26.32 -4.68
N LEU A 29 23.48 -26.06 -5.46
CA LEU A 29 23.37 -25.91 -6.92
C LEU A 29 22.86 -27.19 -7.61
N GLY A 30 23.06 -28.37 -7.01
CA GLY A 30 22.56 -29.64 -7.54
C GLY A 30 21.03 -29.70 -7.45
N VAL A 31 20.46 -29.28 -6.33
CA VAL A 31 19.00 -29.16 -6.18
C VAL A 31 18.43 -28.04 -7.04
N VAL A 32 19.09 -26.88 -7.10
CA VAL A 32 18.66 -25.78 -7.99
C VAL A 32 18.62 -26.24 -9.44
N HIS A 33 19.60 -27.02 -9.91
CA HIS A 33 19.59 -27.58 -11.26
C HIS A 33 18.40 -28.52 -11.49
N LYS A 34 18.06 -29.39 -10.53
CA LYS A 34 16.88 -30.27 -10.63
C LYS A 34 15.57 -29.48 -10.68
N ILE A 35 15.44 -28.44 -9.84
CA ILE A 35 14.28 -27.53 -9.85
C ILE A 35 14.16 -26.86 -11.23
N ARG A 36 15.27 -26.31 -11.75
CA ARG A 36 15.31 -25.71 -13.09
C ARG A 36 14.91 -26.70 -14.17
N ALA A 37 15.44 -27.92 -14.15
CA ALA A 37 15.09 -28.93 -15.13
C ALA A 37 13.59 -29.27 -15.10
N GLU A 38 13.03 -29.52 -13.91
CA GLU A 38 11.61 -29.84 -13.75
C GLU A 38 10.70 -28.68 -14.20
N ALA A 39 11.02 -27.45 -13.78
CA ALA A 39 10.25 -26.25 -14.11
C ALA A 39 10.36 -25.83 -15.58
N LEU A 40 11.45 -26.14 -16.27
CA LEU A 40 11.69 -25.69 -17.64
C LEU A 40 11.46 -26.77 -18.71
N GLN A 41 11.45 -28.05 -18.33
CA GLN A 41 11.31 -29.17 -19.29
C GLN A 41 10.03 -29.97 -19.08
N SER A 42 9.50 -30.01 -17.85
CA SER A 42 8.34 -30.83 -17.46
C SER A 42 7.20 -29.99 -16.87
N SER A 43 7.15 -28.69 -17.19
CA SER A 43 6.24 -27.77 -16.51
C SER A 43 4.76 -28.03 -16.83
N GLN A 44 3.93 -27.91 -15.80
CA GLN A 44 2.47 -27.95 -15.91
C GLN A 44 1.82 -26.58 -15.67
N VAL A 45 2.60 -25.50 -15.55
CA VAL A 45 2.09 -24.17 -15.17
C VAL A 45 0.98 -23.65 -16.10
N MET A 46 1.08 -23.90 -17.40
CA MET A 46 0.05 -23.47 -18.36
C MET A 46 -1.20 -24.35 -18.33
N GLU A 47 -1.07 -25.63 -17.92
CA GLU A 47 -2.23 -26.47 -17.65
C GLU A 47 -3.00 -25.94 -16.43
N HIS A 48 -2.28 -25.57 -15.37
CA HIS A 48 -2.91 -24.96 -14.19
C HIS A 48 -3.61 -23.65 -14.55
N LEU A 49 -2.94 -22.79 -15.32
CA LEU A 49 -3.53 -21.56 -15.82
C LEU A 49 -4.83 -21.81 -16.59
N PHE A 50 -4.83 -22.77 -17.52
CA PHE A 50 -6.02 -23.14 -18.30
C PHE A 50 -7.22 -23.50 -17.42
N TYR A 51 -7.02 -24.30 -16.37
CA TYR A 51 -8.12 -24.64 -15.46
C TYR A 51 -8.61 -23.45 -14.62
N LEU A 52 -7.68 -22.58 -14.22
CA LEU A 52 -8.04 -21.35 -13.51
C LEU A 52 -8.76 -20.35 -14.41
N THR A 53 -8.42 -20.26 -15.70
CA THR A 53 -8.99 -19.26 -16.63
C THR A 53 -10.16 -19.81 -17.43
N ASP A 54 -9.93 -20.76 -18.31
CA ASP A 54 -10.87 -21.13 -19.38
C ASP A 54 -11.96 -22.06 -18.84
N VAL A 55 -11.62 -22.90 -17.86
CA VAL A 55 -12.57 -23.81 -17.22
C VAL A 55 -13.36 -23.11 -16.12
N SER A 56 -12.69 -22.35 -15.25
CA SER A 56 -13.36 -21.66 -14.14
C SER A 56 -14.00 -20.33 -14.55
N GLY A 57 -13.55 -19.73 -15.66
CA GLY A 57 -13.99 -18.43 -16.12
C GLY A 57 -13.45 -17.29 -15.27
N SER A 58 -14.24 -16.22 -15.18
CA SER A 58 -13.95 -15.12 -14.26
C SER A 58 -14.20 -15.53 -12.82
N ARG A 59 -13.34 -15.09 -11.89
CA ARG A 59 -13.29 -15.59 -10.52
C ARG A 59 -13.54 -14.48 -9.51
N LEU A 60 -14.55 -13.64 -9.73
CA LEU A 60 -14.92 -12.60 -8.75
C LEU A 60 -15.15 -13.24 -7.38
N THR A 61 -14.66 -12.62 -6.30
CA THR A 61 -14.81 -13.19 -4.95
C THR A 61 -16.26 -13.54 -4.64
N ASN A 62 -16.46 -14.72 -4.04
CA ASN A 62 -17.77 -15.34 -3.80
C ASN A 62 -18.63 -15.60 -5.06
N SER A 63 -18.07 -15.60 -6.27
CA SER A 63 -18.75 -16.04 -7.49
C SER A 63 -18.62 -17.56 -7.70
N PRO A 64 -19.45 -18.16 -8.57
CA PRO A 64 -19.31 -19.58 -8.93
C PRO A 64 -17.95 -19.89 -9.55
N GLY A 65 -17.40 -19.00 -10.38
CA GLY A 65 -16.09 -19.20 -10.99
C GLY A 65 -14.96 -19.25 -9.96
N PHE A 66 -15.04 -18.42 -8.91
CA PHE A 66 -14.10 -18.47 -7.79
C PHE A 66 -14.14 -19.84 -7.08
N PHE A 67 -15.34 -20.34 -6.73
CA PHE A 67 -15.46 -21.63 -6.04
C PHE A 67 -15.08 -22.82 -6.93
N ASN A 68 -15.39 -22.77 -8.23
CA ASN A 68 -14.92 -23.77 -9.19
C ASN A 68 -13.39 -23.87 -9.20
N ALA A 69 -12.71 -22.72 -9.21
CA ALA A 69 -11.26 -22.67 -9.14
C ALA A 69 -10.74 -23.18 -7.79
N ALA A 70 -11.33 -22.75 -6.68
CA ALA A 70 -10.92 -23.18 -5.34
C ALA A 70 -11.06 -24.69 -5.14
N ASP A 71 -12.18 -25.28 -5.57
CA ASP A 71 -12.43 -26.72 -5.55
C ASP A 71 -11.43 -27.48 -6.43
N TRP A 72 -11.15 -26.95 -7.63
CA TRP A 72 -10.16 -27.53 -8.53
C TRP A 72 -8.75 -27.53 -7.92
N VAL A 73 -8.32 -26.43 -7.30
CA VAL A 73 -7.00 -26.35 -6.65
C VAL A 73 -6.88 -27.36 -5.51
N VAL A 74 -7.87 -27.44 -4.62
CA VAL A 74 -7.87 -28.41 -3.51
C VAL A 74 -7.77 -29.83 -4.04
N LYS A 75 -8.56 -30.17 -5.07
CA LYS A 75 -8.51 -31.48 -5.72
C LYS A 75 -7.13 -31.75 -6.34
N ARG A 76 -6.59 -30.80 -7.10
CA ARG A 76 -5.31 -30.95 -7.81
C ARG A 76 -4.14 -31.17 -6.85
N LEU A 77 -4.10 -30.43 -5.74
CA LEU A 77 -3.10 -30.64 -4.69
C LEU A 77 -3.25 -32.02 -4.05
N GLY A 78 -4.49 -32.48 -3.83
CA GLY A 78 -4.80 -33.82 -3.33
C GLY A 78 -4.29 -34.95 -4.24
N GLU A 79 -4.33 -34.78 -5.56
CA GLU A 79 -3.78 -35.73 -6.54
C GLU A 79 -2.27 -35.95 -6.36
N TRP A 80 -1.55 -34.98 -5.79
CA TRP A 80 -0.12 -35.08 -5.46
C TRP A 80 0.15 -35.45 -4.00
N GLY A 81 -0.89 -35.81 -3.24
CA GLY A 81 -0.78 -36.11 -1.82
C GLY A 81 -0.36 -34.91 -0.98
N ILE A 82 -0.82 -33.70 -1.36
CA ILE A 82 -0.70 -32.47 -0.57
C ILE A 82 -2.03 -32.26 0.14
N SER A 83 -1.99 -32.05 1.45
CA SER A 83 -3.20 -31.77 2.24
C SER A 83 -3.62 -30.33 2.01
N ALA A 84 -4.77 -30.11 1.37
CA ALA A 84 -5.30 -28.79 1.07
C ALA A 84 -6.77 -28.68 1.47
N HIS A 85 -7.21 -27.46 1.82
CA HIS A 85 -8.58 -27.17 2.20
C HIS A 85 -8.94 -25.71 1.90
N GLN A 86 -10.25 -25.42 1.91
CA GLN A 86 -10.76 -24.05 1.91
C GLN A 86 -10.91 -23.58 3.36
N GLU A 87 -10.15 -22.55 3.72
CA GLU A 87 -10.18 -21.93 5.04
C GLU A 87 -11.13 -20.74 5.04
N LYS A 88 -12.16 -20.79 5.87
CA LYS A 88 -13.25 -19.81 5.92
C LYS A 88 -12.83 -18.53 6.65
N TRP A 89 -13.19 -17.37 6.11
CA TRP A 89 -13.07 -16.08 6.77
C TRP A 89 -14.25 -15.15 6.45
N GLY A 90 -14.53 -14.17 7.30
CA GLY A 90 -15.62 -13.24 7.04
C GLY A 90 -15.94 -12.27 8.20
N PRO A 91 -16.96 -11.42 8.01
CA PRO A 91 -17.85 -11.39 6.85
C PRO A 91 -17.20 -10.74 5.61
N TYR A 92 -17.46 -11.29 4.42
CA TYR A 92 -17.11 -10.66 3.15
C TYR A 92 -18.25 -9.77 2.64
N GLY A 93 -19.49 -10.29 2.62
CA GLY A 93 -20.63 -9.68 1.96
C GLY A 93 -21.23 -10.59 0.89
N ARG A 94 -22.15 -10.05 0.09
CA ARG A 94 -22.83 -10.75 -1.00
C ARG A 94 -21.85 -11.07 -2.13
N GLY A 95 -21.96 -12.25 -2.71
CA GLY A 95 -21.36 -12.57 -4.01
C GLY A 95 -22.14 -11.93 -5.16
N TRP A 96 -21.59 -12.00 -6.37
CA TRP A 96 -22.23 -11.46 -7.58
C TRP A 96 -21.80 -12.22 -8.82
N THR A 97 -22.71 -12.37 -9.78
CA THR A 97 -22.43 -12.97 -11.09
C THR A 97 -23.38 -12.44 -12.16
N TYR A 98 -22.99 -12.59 -13.43
CA TYR A 98 -23.85 -12.33 -14.58
C TYR A 98 -23.68 -13.42 -15.63
N THR A 99 -24.78 -13.73 -16.34
CA THR A 99 -24.83 -14.76 -17.38
C THR A 99 -25.11 -14.20 -18.77
N ARG A 100 -25.64 -12.97 -18.83
CA ARG A 100 -25.97 -12.29 -20.09
C ARG A 100 -25.71 -10.80 -20.00
N PHE A 101 -25.13 -10.28 -21.06
CA PHE A 101 -25.06 -8.85 -21.33
C PHE A 101 -25.27 -8.61 -22.83
N SER A 102 -26.22 -7.75 -23.17
CA SER A 102 -26.32 -7.15 -24.51
C SER A 102 -26.67 -5.68 -24.41
N ALA A 103 -26.00 -4.86 -25.20
CA ALA A 103 -26.23 -3.43 -25.30
C ALA A 103 -26.27 -3.01 -26.78
N GLN A 104 -27.24 -2.19 -27.15
CA GLN A 104 -27.43 -1.71 -28.52
C GLN A 104 -27.87 -0.25 -28.51
N MET A 105 -27.38 0.52 -29.48
CA MET A 105 -28.06 1.75 -29.89
C MET A 105 -29.02 1.37 -31.01
N LEU A 106 -30.30 1.71 -30.88
CA LEU A 106 -31.36 1.42 -31.85
C LEU A 106 -31.57 2.59 -32.82
N GLU A 107 -31.45 3.82 -32.31
CA GLU A 107 -31.60 5.06 -33.06
C GLU A 107 -30.41 6.00 -32.78
N PRO A 108 -29.94 6.79 -33.76
CA PRO A 108 -30.44 6.91 -35.14
C PRO A 108 -29.97 5.78 -36.07
N GLN A 109 -29.02 4.97 -35.62
CA GLN A 109 -28.52 3.81 -36.35
C GLN A 109 -28.41 2.63 -35.39
N ALA A 110 -28.96 1.49 -35.80
CA ALA A 110 -28.78 0.23 -35.11
C ALA A 110 -27.29 -0.18 -35.09
N VAL A 111 -26.67 -0.27 -33.92
CA VAL A 111 -25.29 -0.75 -33.75
C VAL A 111 -25.11 -1.42 -32.37
N PRO A 112 -24.41 -2.57 -32.30
CA PRO A 112 -24.06 -3.16 -31.01
C PRO A 112 -23.08 -2.26 -30.24
N LEU A 113 -23.19 -2.27 -28.91
CA LEU A 113 -22.33 -1.48 -28.04
C LEU A 113 -21.35 -2.36 -27.28
N ILE A 114 -20.07 -1.99 -27.31
CA ILE A 114 -19.03 -2.67 -26.51
C ILE A 114 -19.10 -2.14 -25.08
N GLY A 115 -19.35 -3.04 -24.15
CA GLY A 115 -19.57 -2.71 -22.74
C GLY A 115 -19.56 -3.95 -21.85
N ALA A 116 -19.71 -3.72 -20.55
CA ALA A 116 -19.95 -4.76 -19.57
C ALA A 116 -20.78 -4.24 -18.39
N PRO A 117 -21.53 -5.10 -17.67
CA PRO A 117 -22.15 -4.73 -16.41
C PRO A 117 -21.08 -4.45 -15.35
N LEU A 118 -21.35 -3.54 -14.42
CA LEU A 118 -20.51 -3.31 -13.25
C LEU A 118 -20.91 -4.26 -12.11
N ALA A 119 -19.92 -4.83 -11.42
CA ALA A 119 -20.16 -5.79 -10.35
C ALA A 119 -20.97 -5.17 -9.20
N TYR A 120 -21.71 -6.02 -8.50
CA TYR A 120 -22.55 -5.64 -7.35
C TYR A 120 -23.69 -4.68 -7.72
N THR A 121 -24.19 -4.76 -8.95
CA THR A 121 -25.39 -4.07 -9.43
C THR A 121 -26.42 -5.08 -9.94
N PRO A 122 -27.73 -4.77 -9.88
CA PRO A 122 -28.75 -5.72 -10.32
C PRO A 122 -28.77 -5.86 -11.84
N GLY A 123 -29.33 -6.96 -12.34
CA GLY A 123 -29.71 -7.10 -13.74
C GLY A 123 -30.97 -6.29 -14.11
N THR A 124 -31.31 -6.29 -15.39
CA THR A 124 -32.59 -5.80 -15.89
C THR A 124 -33.64 -6.92 -15.89
N ASN A 125 -34.93 -6.58 -15.88
CA ASN A 125 -36.02 -7.57 -16.02
C ASN A 125 -36.32 -7.81 -17.51
N GLY A 126 -35.37 -8.41 -18.22
CA GLY A 126 -35.37 -8.51 -19.69
C GLY A 126 -34.85 -7.26 -20.39
N PRO A 127 -35.06 -7.13 -21.71
CA PRO A 127 -34.64 -5.95 -22.46
C PRO A 127 -35.32 -4.67 -21.97
N VAL A 128 -34.53 -3.64 -21.71
CA VAL A 128 -34.97 -2.31 -21.31
C VAL A 128 -34.52 -1.32 -22.37
N THR A 129 -35.48 -0.60 -22.93
CA THR A 129 -35.24 0.45 -23.92
C THR A 129 -35.50 1.82 -23.31
N GLY A 130 -34.68 2.81 -23.63
CA GLY A 130 -34.87 4.16 -23.12
C GLY A 130 -34.11 5.22 -23.90
N GLU A 131 -34.54 6.46 -23.72
CA GLU A 131 -33.79 7.62 -24.19
C GLU A 131 -32.64 7.91 -23.22
N PRO A 132 -31.42 8.11 -23.73
CA PRO A 132 -30.29 8.47 -22.89
C PRO A 132 -30.34 9.93 -22.44
N MET A 133 -29.90 10.20 -21.21
CA MET A 133 -29.75 11.54 -20.65
C MET A 133 -28.38 11.67 -19.97
N ILE A 134 -27.62 12.69 -20.34
CA ILE A 134 -26.35 13.02 -19.67
C ILE A 134 -26.65 13.69 -18.33
N VAL A 135 -26.06 13.15 -17.27
CA VAL A 135 -26.21 13.60 -15.88
C VAL A 135 -24.82 13.85 -15.28
N ALA A 136 -24.54 15.09 -14.93
CA ALA A 136 -23.28 15.53 -14.35
C ALA A 136 -23.45 15.76 -12.84
N ILE A 137 -23.15 14.72 -12.04
CA ILE A 137 -23.21 14.75 -10.58
C ILE A 137 -21.81 14.59 -10.00
N ASN A 138 -21.27 15.66 -9.43
CA ASN A 138 -19.95 15.68 -8.81
C ASN A 138 -20.01 15.74 -7.28
N ASN A 139 -21.15 16.16 -6.73
CA ASN A 139 -21.42 16.24 -5.30
C ASN A 139 -22.93 16.11 -5.03
N GLU A 140 -23.32 15.89 -3.77
CA GLU A 140 -24.73 15.71 -3.40
C GLU A 140 -25.62 16.93 -3.73
N GLY A 141 -25.05 18.14 -3.78
CA GLY A 141 -25.78 19.35 -4.17
C GLY A 141 -26.30 19.30 -5.61
N ASP A 142 -25.68 18.51 -6.48
CA ASP A 142 -26.11 18.33 -7.87
C ASP A 142 -27.39 17.48 -7.99
N PHE A 143 -27.78 16.71 -6.96
CA PHE A 143 -28.98 15.86 -7.00
C PHE A 143 -30.25 16.69 -7.29
N ASN A 144 -30.36 17.89 -6.73
CA ASN A 144 -31.52 18.76 -6.93
C ASN A 144 -31.70 19.18 -8.40
N LYS A 145 -30.65 19.17 -9.22
CA LYS A 145 -30.72 19.52 -10.65
C LYS A 145 -31.45 18.47 -11.48
N TYR A 146 -31.50 17.24 -10.99
CA TYR A 146 -31.99 16.08 -11.72
C TYR A 146 -33.22 15.43 -11.09
N LYS A 147 -33.72 16.01 -9.99
CA LYS A 147 -34.86 15.49 -9.24
C LYS A 147 -36.14 15.50 -10.08
N GLY A 148 -36.81 14.35 -10.15
CA GLY A 148 -38.00 14.10 -10.97
C GLY A 148 -37.72 13.86 -12.46
N MET A 149 -36.45 13.79 -12.90
CA MET A 149 -36.11 13.76 -14.33
C MET A 149 -35.64 12.40 -14.84
N LEU A 150 -35.24 11.46 -13.97
CA LEU A 150 -34.52 10.24 -14.38
C LEU A 150 -35.42 9.01 -14.57
N LYS A 151 -36.71 9.10 -14.23
CA LYS A 151 -37.64 7.97 -14.28
C LYS A 151 -37.68 7.34 -15.67
N GLY A 152 -37.29 6.07 -15.78
CA GLY A 152 -37.27 5.31 -17.03
C GLY A 152 -36.18 5.72 -18.02
N LYS A 153 -35.31 6.69 -17.67
CA LYS A 153 -34.21 7.14 -18.54
C LYS A 153 -33.00 6.24 -18.42
N ILE A 154 -32.22 6.19 -19.49
CA ILE A 154 -30.87 5.62 -19.47
C ILE A 154 -29.92 6.75 -19.11
N VAL A 155 -29.31 6.70 -17.93
CA VAL A 155 -28.52 7.80 -17.37
C VAL A 155 -27.07 7.65 -17.76
N LEU A 156 -26.53 8.60 -18.53
CA LEU A 156 -25.11 8.71 -18.85
C LEU A 156 -24.42 9.56 -17.78
N LEU A 157 -23.60 8.95 -16.92
CA LEU A 157 -22.91 9.67 -15.86
C LEU A 157 -21.68 10.42 -16.39
N GLY A 158 -21.82 11.74 -16.51
CA GLY A 158 -20.77 12.64 -16.96
C GLY A 158 -20.74 12.84 -18.48
N PRO A 159 -20.00 13.86 -18.96
CA PRO A 159 -19.84 14.10 -20.39
C PRO A 159 -19.02 12.99 -21.05
N GLY A 160 -19.03 12.96 -22.38
CA GLY A 160 -18.00 12.24 -23.12
C GLY A 160 -16.60 12.78 -22.78
N ARG A 161 -15.57 11.98 -23.01
CA ARG A 161 -14.17 12.37 -22.76
C ARG A 161 -13.38 12.40 -24.06
N ASP A 162 -12.46 13.34 -24.19
CA ASP A 162 -11.55 13.34 -25.33
C ASP A 162 -10.57 12.17 -25.23
N LEU A 163 -10.40 11.45 -26.35
CA LEU A 163 -9.45 10.35 -26.48
C LEU A 163 -8.22 10.87 -27.20
N GLN A 164 -7.05 10.63 -26.61
CA GLN A 164 -5.78 11.04 -27.16
C GLN A 164 -5.05 9.80 -27.63
N MET A 165 -4.70 9.76 -28.92
CA MET A 165 -3.98 8.61 -29.48
C MET A 165 -2.64 8.43 -28.75
N SER A 166 -2.50 7.32 -28.03
CA SER A 166 -1.22 6.96 -27.43
C SER A 166 -0.24 6.50 -28.51
N LEU A 167 0.95 7.10 -28.51
CA LEU A 167 2.10 6.65 -29.31
C LEU A 167 3.03 5.73 -28.51
N GLN A 168 2.70 5.45 -27.24
CA GLN A 168 3.52 4.59 -26.38
C GLN A 168 3.24 3.12 -26.69
N PRO A 169 4.27 2.26 -26.60
CA PRO A 169 4.08 0.82 -26.75
C PRO A 169 3.18 0.28 -25.65
N LEU A 170 2.31 -0.67 -25.99
CA LEU A 170 1.46 -1.35 -25.02
C LEU A 170 2.26 -2.29 -24.12
N GLY A 171 3.21 -3.03 -24.69
CA GLY A 171 4.00 -4.03 -23.96
C GLY A 171 5.42 -3.55 -23.68
N LEU A 172 5.89 -3.74 -22.44
CA LEU A 172 7.24 -3.35 -22.03
C LEU A 172 7.94 -4.45 -21.23
N ARG A 173 9.25 -4.59 -21.46
CA ARG A 173 10.15 -5.38 -20.61
C ARG A 173 11.15 -4.43 -19.95
N ARG A 174 11.59 -4.76 -18.74
CA ARG A 174 12.55 -3.89 -18.03
C ARG A 174 13.89 -3.92 -18.74
N THR A 175 14.40 -2.74 -19.04
CA THR A 175 15.77 -2.55 -19.53
C THR A 175 16.77 -2.69 -18.38
N ASP A 176 18.04 -2.87 -18.70
CA ASP A 176 19.09 -2.92 -17.68
C ASP A 176 19.21 -1.59 -16.93
N ALA A 177 18.90 -0.46 -17.58
CA ALA A 177 18.84 0.85 -16.95
C ALA A 177 17.69 0.95 -15.92
N ASP A 178 16.50 0.40 -16.25
CA ASP A 178 15.38 0.33 -15.30
C ASP A 178 15.74 -0.50 -14.06
N LEU A 179 16.40 -1.63 -14.28
CA LEU A 179 16.83 -2.53 -13.21
C LEU A 179 17.94 -1.93 -12.34
N ALA A 180 18.93 -1.27 -12.97
CA ALA A 180 19.96 -0.55 -12.24
C ALA A 180 19.36 0.56 -11.36
N THR A 181 18.37 1.29 -11.87
CA THR A 181 17.62 2.29 -11.10
C THR A 181 16.88 1.67 -9.91
N LEU A 182 16.30 0.48 -10.07
CA LEU A 182 15.67 -0.23 -8.96
C LEU A 182 16.69 -0.70 -7.92
N ALA A 183 17.84 -1.20 -8.34
CA ALA A 183 18.90 -1.70 -7.46
C ALA A 183 19.55 -0.58 -6.64
N GLN A 184 19.74 0.60 -7.24
CA GLN A 184 20.38 1.77 -6.62
C GLN A 184 19.40 2.68 -5.87
N ALA A 185 18.12 2.35 -5.85
CA ALA A 185 17.13 3.18 -5.21
C ALA A 185 17.37 3.30 -3.70
N PRO A 186 17.21 4.50 -3.12
CA PRO A 186 17.42 4.71 -1.69
C PRO A 186 16.39 3.95 -0.87
N ASP A 187 16.73 3.68 0.40
CA ASP A 187 15.81 3.12 1.38
C ASP A 187 14.51 3.93 1.42
N ALA A 188 13.39 3.21 1.33
CA ALA A 188 12.09 3.80 1.60
C ALA A 188 12.03 4.08 3.10
N GLY A 189 12.34 5.32 3.51
CA GLY A 189 12.23 5.74 4.91
C GLY A 189 10.86 5.40 5.54
N PRO A 190 10.74 5.43 6.88
CA PRO A 190 9.53 4.95 7.57
C PRO A 190 8.28 5.68 7.07
N GLY A 191 7.44 4.97 6.30
CA GLY A 191 6.20 5.49 5.74
C GLY A 191 6.19 5.71 4.21
N GLY A 192 7.25 5.34 3.49
CA GLY A 192 7.22 5.32 2.02
C GLY A 192 6.20 4.31 1.49
N ARG A 193 4.98 4.76 1.19
CA ARG A 193 4.05 4.02 0.31
C ARG A 193 4.80 3.78 -0.99
N GLY A 194 4.92 2.50 -1.41
CA GLY A 194 5.71 2.07 -2.56
C GLY A 194 5.63 3.08 -3.69
N GLN A 195 6.68 3.89 -3.84
CA GLN A 195 6.77 4.79 -4.97
C GLN A 195 6.86 3.90 -6.20
N ALA A 196 6.07 4.20 -7.23
CA ALA A 196 6.27 3.55 -8.52
C ALA A 196 7.71 3.83 -9.00
N PRO A 197 8.35 2.92 -9.75
CA PRO A 197 9.67 3.17 -10.33
C PRO A 197 9.69 4.50 -11.10
N PRO A 198 10.80 5.28 -11.09
CA PRO A 198 11.04 6.23 -12.17
C PRO A 198 10.93 5.47 -13.50
N GLY A 199 10.06 5.93 -14.40
CA GLY A 199 9.69 5.20 -15.64
C GLY A 199 8.30 4.54 -15.60
N ALA A 200 7.77 4.16 -14.43
CA ALA A 200 6.37 3.73 -14.31
C ALA A 200 5.38 4.90 -14.42
N ALA A 201 5.83 6.14 -14.18
CA ALA A 201 5.03 7.34 -14.39
C ALA A 201 4.83 7.70 -15.88
N ALA A 202 5.68 7.20 -16.79
CA ALA A 202 5.51 7.37 -18.23
C ALA A 202 4.62 6.29 -18.86
N ILE A 203 4.52 5.12 -18.20
CA ILE A 203 3.73 3.95 -18.65
C ILE A 203 2.35 3.94 -17.97
N GLY A 204 2.27 4.45 -16.74
CA GLY A 204 1.04 4.70 -16.02
C GLY A 204 0.51 6.09 -16.33
N GLY A 205 -0.17 6.24 -17.48
CA GLY A 205 -1.23 7.26 -17.57
C GLY A 205 -2.05 7.16 -16.30
N GLY A 206 -2.07 8.25 -15.53
CA GLY A 206 -2.18 8.26 -14.07
C GLY A 206 -3.04 7.16 -13.45
N ARG A 207 -2.61 6.65 -12.29
CA ARG A 207 -3.45 5.95 -11.29
C ARG A 207 -4.58 6.87 -10.77
N GLN A 208 -5.38 7.36 -11.69
CA GLN A 208 -6.63 8.08 -11.55
C GLN A 208 -7.74 7.22 -12.17
N GLY A 209 -7.64 5.90 -11.97
CA GLY A 209 -8.75 4.98 -12.13
C GLY A 209 -9.49 4.90 -10.82
N GLY A 210 -10.29 5.93 -10.51
CA GLY A 210 -11.34 5.82 -9.50
C GLY A 210 -12.38 4.82 -9.98
N GLY A 211 -12.09 3.52 -9.86
CA GLY A 211 -13.14 2.54 -9.59
C GLY A 211 -13.88 2.97 -8.31
N PRO A 212 -15.11 2.52 -8.05
CA PRO A 212 -15.94 3.10 -6.98
C PRO A 212 -15.43 2.92 -5.53
N GLY A 213 -14.18 2.48 -5.34
CA GLY A 213 -13.44 2.64 -4.07
C GLY A 213 -12.63 3.94 -3.93
N GLY A 214 -12.49 4.76 -4.98
CA GLY A 214 -11.74 6.04 -4.94
C GLY A 214 -12.62 7.27 -4.64
N GLY A 215 -13.94 7.13 -4.73
CA GLY A 215 -14.89 8.15 -4.31
C GLY A 215 -15.15 8.06 -2.81
N ASN A 216 -15.52 9.17 -2.18
CA ASN A 216 -16.02 9.18 -0.80
C ASN A 216 -17.14 8.12 -0.66
N PRO A 217 -16.99 7.05 0.16
CA PRO A 217 -17.97 5.97 0.25
C PRO A 217 -19.37 6.45 0.65
N GLN A 218 -19.45 7.51 1.48
CA GLN A 218 -20.71 8.15 1.82
C GLN A 218 -21.38 8.75 0.57
N PHE A 219 -20.62 9.44 -0.28
CA PHE A 219 -21.13 10.00 -1.53
C PHE A 219 -21.59 8.92 -2.51
N VAL A 220 -20.83 7.82 -2.65
CA VAL A 220 -21.22 6.70 -3.53
C VAL A 220 -22.55 6.10 -3.07
N ARG A 221 -22.74 5.90 -1.76
CA ARG A 221 -24.03 5.44 -1.21
C ARG A 221 -25.15 6.44 -1.46
N ALA A 222 -24.90 7.73 -1.27
CA ALA A 222 -25.89 8.78 -1.52
C ALA A 222 -26.29 8.84 -2.99
N LEU A 223 -25.32 8.75 -3.92
CA LEU A 223 -25.54 8.72 -5.36
C LEU A 223 -26.33 7.48 -5.78
N ASN A 224 -25.96 6.30 -5.30
CA ASN A 224 -26.67 5.05 -5.59
C ASN A 224 -28.12 5.15 -5.13
N LYS A 225 -28.35 5.65 -3.92
CA LYS A 225 -29.70 5.87 -3.40
C LYS A 225 -30.48 6.85 -4.28
N PHE A 226 -29.90 7.99 -4.62
CA PHE A 226 -30.54 9.00 -5.46
C PHE A 226 -30.95 8.44 -6.83
N LEU A 227 -30.04 7.77 -7.54
CA LEU A 227 -30.32 7.19 -8.86
C LEU A 227 -31.44 6.14 -8.80
N SER A 228 -31.48 5.33 -7.74
CA SER A 228 -32.56 4.36 -7.50
C SER A 228 -33.89 5.03 -7.17
N ASP A 229 -33.91 6.00 -6.25
CA ASP A 229 -35.13 6.73 -5.86
C ASP A 229 -35.76 7.47 -7.05
N GLU A 230 -34.93 8.00 -7.95
CA GLU A 230 -35.36 8.68 -9.17
C GLU A 230 -35.89 7.74 -10.27
N GLY A 231 -35.67 6.42 -10.10
CA GLY A 231 -36.17 5.41 -11.03
C GLY A 231 -35.42 5.37 -12.36
N ALA A 232 -34.10 5.66 -12.37
CA ALA A 232 -33.27 5.47 -13.56
C ALA A 232 -33.31 4.00 -14.01
N ALA A 233 -33.48 3.77 -15.31
CA ALA A 233 -33.68 2.44 -15.87
C ALA A 233 -32.35 1.66 -15.96
N VAL A 234 -31.31 2.33 -16.47
CA VAL A 234 -29.93 1.83 -16.54
C VAL A 234 -29.00 3.02 -16.37
N VAL A 235 -27.89 2.82 -15.66
CA VAL A 235 -26.84 3.83 -15.51
C VAL A 235 -25.62 3.41 -16.34
N VAL A 236 -25.19 4.28 -17.24
CA VAL A 236 -24.08 4.08 -18.17
C VAL A 236 -22.92 4.97 -17.76
N ARG A 237 -21.75 4.38 -17.58
CA ARG A 237 -20.48 5.11 -17.38
C ARG A 237 -19.59 4.99 -18.62
N ALA A 238 -18.83 6.04 -18.91
CA ALA A 238 -17.68 5.91 -19.80
C ALA A 238 -16.59 5.11 -19.08
N ALA A 239 -15.94 4.17 -19.79
CA ALA A 239 -14.82 3.44 -19.21
C ALA A 239 -13.68 4.40 -18.82
N PRO A 240 -13.10 4.27 -17.62
CA PRO A 240 -12.16 5.26 -17.07
C PRO A 240 -10.74 5.15 -17.65
N GLY A 241 -9.90 6.13 -17.34
CA GLY A 241 -8.43 6.01 -17.45
C GLY A 241 -7.92 5.64 -18.84
N ARG A 242 -7.19 4.51 -18.93
CA ARG A 242 -6.54 4.00 -20.15
C ARG A 242 -7.47 3.20 -21.09
N SER A 243 -8.79 3.20 -20.86
CA SER A 243 -9.75 2.46 -21.69
C SER A 243 -9.81 3.01 -23.11
N GLU A 244 -9.26 2.33 -24.11
CA GLU A 244 -9.31 2.73 -25.52
C GLU A 244 -9.18 1.49 -26.43
N GLY A 245 -9.53 1.63 -27.70
CA GLY A 245 -9.32 0.60 -28.72
C GLY A 245 -10.10 -0.69 -28.47
N GLY A 246 -11.28 -0.58 -27.84
CA GLY A 246 -12.11 -1.73 -27.44
C GLY A 246 -11.73 -2.37 -26.11
N THR A 247 -10.68 -1.89 -25.43
CA THR A 247 -10.33 -2.34 -24.07
C THR A 247 -11.22 -1.64 -23.06
N LEU A 248 -11.78 -2.41 -22.13
CA LEU A 248 -12.77 -1.96 -21.16
C LEU A 248 -12.36 -2.40 -19.77
N PHE A 249 -12.44 -1.47 -18.82
CA PHE A 249 -12.14 -1.72 -17.41
C PHE A 249 -13.43 -1.59 -16.62
N ALA A 250 -13.92 -2.71 -16.10
CA ALA A 250 -15.15 -2.78 -15.34
C ALA A 250 -14.88 -3.47 -14.00
N GLN A 251 -15.12 -2.72 -12.93
CA GLN A 251 -14.97 -3.23 -11.56
C GLN A 251 -16.34 -3.19 -10.87
N GLY A 252 -16.37 -2.90 -9.57
CA GLY A 252 -17.60 -2.63 -8.84
C GLY A 252 -18.37 -1.45 -9.43
N GLY A 253 -19.69 -1.44 -9.24
CA GLY A 253 -20.59 -0.31 -9.48
C GLY A 253 -21.53 -0.06 -8.30
N GLY A 254 -21.88 -1.11 -7.57
CA GLY A 254 -22.71 -1.05 -6.37
C GLY A 254 -21.99 -1.56 -5.13
N THR A 255 -22.72 -2.31 -4.30
CA THR A 255 -22.30 -2.67 -2.95
C THR A 255 -22.44 -4.16 -2.67
N ARG A 256 -21.50 -4.69 -1.89
CA ARG A 256 -21.52 -6.05 -1.35
C ARG A 256 -22.23 -6.13 0.00
N ASP A 257 -22.43 -4.99 0.68
CA ASP A 257 -23.16 -4.97 1.94
C ASP A 257 -24.67 -4.95 1.66
N PRO A 258 -25.45 -5.96 2.09
CA PRO A 258 -26.89 -6.00 1.87
C PRO A 258 -27.64 -4.84 2.55
N LYS A 259 -27.01 -4.13 3.49
CA LYS A 259 -27.58 -2.98 4.18
C LYS A 259 -27.42 -1.67 3.41
N ASP A 260 -26.52 -1.63 2.43
CA ASP A 260 -26.26 -0.44 1.66
C ASP A 260 -27.27 -0.28 0.51
N PRO A 261 -27.56 0.96 0.07
CA PRO A 261 -28.43 1.21 -1.07
C PRO A 261 -27.89 0.56 -2.36
N VAL A 262 -28.70 -0.31 -2.96
CA VAL A 262 -28.42 -0.93 -4.25
C VAL A 262 -28.74 0.08 -5.36
N PRO A 263 -27.81 0.38 -6.28
CA PRO A 263 -28.08 1.25 -7.42
C PRO A 263 -28.99 0.58 -8.46
N PRO A 264 -29.48 1.32 -9.47
CA PRO A 264 -30.02 0.71 -10.69
C PRO A 264 -28.97 -0.16 -11.39
N PRO A 265 -29.37 -0.98 -12.38
CA PRO A 265 -28.42 -1.70 -13.22
C PRO A 265 -27.38 -0.74 -13.79
N MET A 266 -26.10 -1.04 -13.58
CA MET A 266 -25.02 -0.19 -14.09
C MET A 266 -24.17 -0.93 -15.10
N VAL A 267 -23.78 -0.20 -16.14
CA VAL A 267 -22.90 -0.68 -17.20
C VAL A 267 -21.80 0.33 -17.44
N VAL A 268 -20.69 -0.16 -17.94
CA VAL A 268 -19.65 0.67 -18.53
C VAL A 268 -19.61 0.40 -20.03
N LEU A 269 -19.44 1.45 -20.83
CA LEU A 269 -19.20 1.36 -22.27
C LEU A 269 -17.79 1.81 -22.60
N THR A 270 -17.22 1.27 -23.67
CA THR A 270 -15.99 1.80 -24.27
C THR A 270 -16.20 3.29 -24.58
N PRO A 271 -15.21 4.16 -24.33
CA PRO A 271 -15.42 5.58 -24.50
C PRO A 271 -15.73 5.97 -25.93
N GLU A 272 -15.28 5.24 -26.95
CA GLU A 272 -15.62 5.49 -28.35
C GLU A 272 -17.14 5.44 -28.57
N HIS A 273 -17.79 4.44 -27.99
CA HIS A 273 -19.24 4.25 -28.08
C HIS A 273 -19.98 5.24 -27.18
N TYR A 274 -19.49 5.47 -25.96
CA TYR A 274 -20.06 6.48 -25.05
C TYR A 274 -20.02 7.88 -25.67
N ASN A 275 -18.87 8.27 -26.21
CA ASN A 275 -18.65 9.57 -26.84
C ASN A 275 -19.51 9.74 -28.09
N ARG A 276 -19.73 8.67 -28.87
CA ARG A 276 -20.66 8.71 -30.00
C ARG A 276 -22.07 9.07 -29.53
N ILE A 277 -22.56 8.44 -28.46
CA ILE A 277 -23.87 8.74 -27.88
C ILE A 277 -23.89 10.19 -27.38
N ALA A 278 -22.86 10.61 -26.64
CA ALA A 278 -22.78 11.97 -26.13
C ALA A 278 -22.83 13.03 -27.25
N ARG A 279 -22.04 12.85 -28.32
CA ARG A 279 -22.08 13.75 -29.49
C ARG A 279 -23.45 13.79 -30.15
N LEU A 280 -24.14 12.66 -30.29
CA LEU A 280 -25.50 12.64 -30.86
C LEU A 280 -26.46 13.48 -30.02
N LEU A 281 -26.38 13.37 -28.69
CA LEU A 281 -27.18 14.17 -27.76
C LEU A 281 -26.84 15.66 -27.82
N ASP A 282 -25.55 16.02 -27.89
CA ASP A 282 -25.10 17.41 -28.04
C ASP A 282 -25.63 18.05 -29.33
N HIS A 283 -25.70 17.27 -30.41
CA HIS A 283 -26.27 17.67 -31.70
C HIS A 283 -27.80 17.53 -31.77
N LYS A 284 -28.47 17.21 -30.65
CA LYS A 284 -29.93 17.07 -30.54
C LYS A 284 -30.52 16.04 -31.51
N ILE A 285 -29.73 15.03 -31.87
CA ILE A 285 -30.20 13.88 -32.65
C ILE A 285 -30.86 12.89 -31.68
N PRO A 286 -32.09 12.42 -31.97
CA PRO A 286 -32.74 11.41 -31.14
C PRO A 286 -31.89 10.14 -31.02
N VAL A 287 -31.73 9.65 -29.79
CA VAL A 287 -31.03 8.41 -29.49
C VAL A 287 -31.93 7.51 -28.68
N LYS A 288 -31.92 6.22 -29.03
CA LYS A 288 -32.64 5.18 -28.29
C LYS A 288 -31.67 4.04 -28.03
N LEU A 289 -31.51 3.65 -26.77
CA LEU A 289 -30.61 2.56 -26.38
C LEU A 289 -31.42 1.40 -25.80
N GLU A 290 -30.90 0.19 -25.95
CA GLU A 290 -31.43 -1.03 -25.34
C GLU A 290 -30.34 -1.75 -24.56
N PHE A 291 -30.68 -2.22 -23.36
CA PHE A 291 -29.84 -3.08 -22.53
C PHE A 291 -30.61 -4.30 -22.05
N ASN A 292 -29.97 -5.46 -22.05
CA ASN A 292 -30.48 -6.66 -21.42
C ASN A 292 -29.35 -7.29 -20.59
N ILE A 293 -29.53 -7.33 -19.27
CA ILE A 293 -28.51 -7.70 -18.30
C ILE A 293 -29.09 -8.78 -17.38
N GLU A 294 -28.56 -9.99 -17.45
CA GLU A 294 -28.88 -11.04 -16.47
C GLU A 294 -27.76 -11.10 -15.44
N ALA A 295 -27.88 -10.29 -14.39
CA ALA A 295 -26.98 -10.25 -13.26
C ALA A 295 -27.74 -10.46 -11.95
N ARG A 296 -27.13 -11.14 -10.99
CA ARG A 296 -27.73 -11.43 -9.68
C ARG A 296 -26.72 -11.38 -8.54
N PHE A 297 -27.22 -11.01 -7.37
CA PHE A 297 -26.50 -11.20 -6.11
C PHE A 297 -26.59 -12.66 -5.67
N LEU A 298 -25.56 -13.11 -4.96
CA LEU A 298 -25.47 -14.45 -4.37
C LEU A 298 -25.39 -14.28 -2.85
N ASP A 299 -26.48 -14.62 -2.18
CA ASP A 299 -26.68 -14.38 -0.74
C ASP A 299 -26.58 -15.66 0.09
N ASP A 300 -26.38 -16.79 -0.58
CA ASP A 300 -26.20 -18.11 0.01
C ASP A 300 -24.93 -18.19 0.86
N ARG A 301 -23.93 -17.35 0.56
CA ARG A 301 -22.67 -17.27 1.30
C ARG A 301 -22.22 -15.83 1.52
N MET A 302 -22.24 -15.41 2.79
CA MET A 302 -21.81 -14.07 3.23
C MET A 302 -20.35 -14.04 3.71
N ASP A 303 -19.78 -15.20 4.00
CA ASP A 303 -18.37 -15.39 4.30
C ASP A 303 -17.62 -15.78 3.01
N SER A 304 -16.30 -15.61 2.98
CA SER A 304 -15.44 -16.06 1.89
C SER A 304 -14.50 -17.16 2.39
N VAL A 305 -13.65 -17.68 1.50
CA VAL A 305 -12.63 -18.69 1.81
C VAL A 305 -11.30 -18.36 1.15
N ASN A 306 -10.20 -18.76 1.77
CA ASN A 306 -8.89 -18.88 1.14
C ASN A 306 -8.60 -20.35 0.84
N VAL A 307 -7.73 -20.67 -0.11
CA VAL A 307 -7.27 -22.05 -0.32
C VAL A 307 -5.90 -22.21 0.33
N VAL A 308 -5.77 -23.12 1.28
CA VAL A 308 -4.52 -23.37 2.02
C VAL A 308 -4.10 -24.82 1.86
N GLY A 309 -2.82 -25.08 1.58
CA GLY A 309 -2.30 -26.44 1.43
C GLY A 309 -0.84 -26.60 1.87
N ASP A 310 -0.55 -27.71 2.55
CA ASP A 310 0.73 -27.93 3.23
C ASP A 310 1.51 -29.13 2.67
N ILE A 311 2.81 -28.93 2.44
CA ILE A 311 3.81 -29.98 2.34
C ILE A 311 4.53 -30.03 3.70
N PRO A 312 4.40 -31.12 4.48
CA PRO A 312 4.96 -31.19 5.82
C PRO A 312 6.49 -31.19 5.81
N GLY A 313 7.09 -30.44 6.74
CA GLY A 313 8.53 -30.42 6.96
C GLY A 313 9.06 -31.60 7.76
N GLY A 314 10.38 -31.71 7.82
CA GLY A 314 11.14 -32.65 8.65
C GLY A 314 11.51 -32.07 10.02
N ARG A 315 12.78 -31.68 10.18
CA ARG A 315 13.37 -31.32 11.49
C ARG A 315 12.71 -30.12 12.17
N LYS A 316 12.15 -29.19 11.39
CA LYS A 316 11.57 -27.92 11.83
C LYS A 316 10.13 -27.79 11.32
N ARG A 317 9.36 -28.88 11.34
CA ARG A 317 7.99 -28.94 10.82
C ARG A 317 7.02 -27.92 11.42
N ASP A 318 7.29 -27.42 12.63
CA ASP A 318 6.47 -26.40 13.30
C ASP A 318 6.80 -24.97 12.82
N GLU A 319 7.85 -24.79 12.02
CA GLU A 319 8.16 -23.54 11.32
C GLU A 319 7.63 -23.61 9.89
N VAL A 320 7.18 -22.46 9.37
CA VAL A 320 6.46 -22.39 8.09
C VAL A 320 7.18 -21.46 7.11
N VAL A 321 7.26 -21.88 5.86
CA VAL A 321 7.55 -21.02 4.70
C VAL A 321 6.26 -20.91 3.90
N MET A 322 5.80 -19.70 3.62
CA MET A 322 4.57 -19.48 2.89
C MET A 322 4.83 -18.96 1.49
N ILE A 323 4.01 -19.41 0.54
CA ILE A 323 3.91 -18.85 -0.80
C ILE A 323 2.46 -18.50 -1.10
N GLY A 324 2.24 -17.46 -1.90
CA GLY A 324 0.88 -17.09 -2.27
C GLY A 324 0.74 -16.16 -3.45
N ALA A 325 -0.51 -16.06 -3.85
CA ALA A 325 -1.05 -15.23 -4.90
C ALA A 325 -2.56 -15.14 -4.65
N HIS A 326 -3.28 -14.17 -5.19
CA HIS A 326 -4.72 -14.19 -5.08
C HIS A 326 -5.35 -15.04 -6.19
N LEU A 327 -6.44 -15.70 -5.84
CA LEU A 327 -7.21 -16.58 -6.71
C LEU A 327 -8.37 -15.84 -7.38
N ASP A 328 -8.91 -14.80 -6.73
CA ASP A 328 -10.01 -14.04 -7.28
C ASP A 328 -9.58 -13.13 -8.45
N SER A 329 -10.53 -12.61 -9.21
CA SER A 329 -10.29 -11.67 -10.31
C SER A 329 -11.50 -10.76 -10.52
N TRP A 330 -11.37 -9.67 -11.27
CA TRP A 330 -12.55 -9.02 -11.85
C TRP A 330 -13.27 -9.88 -12.91
N HIS A 331 -14.51 -9.53 -13.19
CA HIS A 331 -15.49 -10.38 -13.90
C HIS A 331 -15.49 -10.25 -15.43
N THR A 332 -14.81 -9.25 -16.00
CA THR A 332 -14.89 -8.96 -17.45
C THR A 332 -13.89 -9.70 -18.33
N GLY A 333 -12.79 -10.18 -17.75
CA GLY A 333 -11.86 -11.11 -18.40
C GLY A 333 -11.99 -12.48 -17.78
N THR A 334 -10.91 -13.27 -17.83
CA THR A 334 -10.78 -14.53 -17.07
C THR A 334 -9.69 -14.44 -16.01
N GLY A 335 -9.24 -13.23 -15.65
CA GLY A 335 -8.27 -13.03 -14.57
C GLY A 335 -6.93 -13.71 -14.83
N ALA A 336 -6.46 -13.74 -16.09
CA ALA A 336 -5.35 -14.61 -16.49
C ALA A 336 -4.00 -14.08 -16.02
N THR A 337 -3.74 -12.80 -16.26
CA THR A 337 -2.58 -12.08 -15.74
C THR A 337 -2.82 -11.59 -14.32
N ASP A 338 -4.09 -11.47 -13.90
CA ASP A 338 -4.51 -10.89 -12.63
C ASP A 338 -5.62 -11.73 -11.95
N ASN A 339 -5.29 -12.77 -11.18
CA ASN A 339 -3.94 -13.29 -10.94
C ASN A 339 -3.87 -14.82 -11.03
N ALA A 340 -4.49 -15.39 -12.07
CA ALA A 340 -4.30 -16.82 -12.38
C ALA A 340 -2.83 -17.13 -12.68
N ALA A 341 -2.05 -16.18 -13.19
CA ALA A 341 -0.63 -16.34 -13.43
C ALA A 341 0.14 -16.65 -12.12
N GLY A 342 0.06 -15.77 -11.12
CA GLY A 342 0.69 -16.01 -9.82
C GLY A 342 0.16 -17.29 -9.18
N SER A 343 -1.16 -17.49 -9.17
CA SER A 343 -1.78 -18.71 -8.62
C SER A 343 -1.27 -19.99 -9.28
N ALA A 344 -1.19 -20.02 -10.61
CA ALA A 344 -0.67 -21.15 -11.37
C ALA A 344 0.81 -21.42 -11.07
N VAL A 345 1.63 -20.38 -10.94
CA VAL A 345 3.04 -20.50 -10.52
C VAL A 345 3.14 -21.13 -9.14
N MET A 346 2.33 -20.69 -8.17
CA MET A 346 2.38 -21.23 -6.81
C MET A 346 1.94 -22.70 -6.74
N ILE A 347 0.93 -23.08 -7.52
CA ILE A 347 0.51 -24.49 -7.66
C ILE A 347 1.63 -25.33 -8.30
N GLU A 348 2.28 -24.81 -9.35
CA GLU A 348 3.40 -25.48 -10.02
C GLU A 348 4.60 -25.66 -9.08
N VAL A 349 4.90 -24.67 -8.23
CA VAL A 349 5.95 -24.79 -7.19
C VAL A 349 5.67 -25.96 -6.26
N MET A 350 4.42 -26.10 -5.78
CA MET A 350 4.03 -27.23 -4.93
C MET A 350 4.21 -28.58 -5.66
N ARG A 351 3.86 -28.65 -6.95
CA ARG A 351 4.08 -29.84 -7.79
C ARG A 351 5.56 -30.18 -7.94
N ILE A 352 6.41 -29.19 -8.23
CA ILE A 352 7.86 -29.37 -8.43
C ILE A 352 8.48 -29.95 -7.16
N LEU A 353 8.20 -29.34 -6.00
CA LEU A 353 8.76 -29.78 -4.71
C LEU A 353 8.37 -31.23 -4.39
N LYS A 354 7.12 -31.62 -4.68
CA LYS A 354 6.64 -32.99 -4.46
C LYS A 354 7.21 -33.99 -5.47
N THR A 355 7.24 -33.63 -6.76
CA THR A 355 7.76 -34.49 -7.84
C THR A 355 9.22 -34.85 -7.61
N LEU A 356 10.02 -33.86 -7.22
CA LEU A 356 11.44 -34.05 -6.95
C LEU A 356 11.73 -34.72 -5.60
N ASN A 357 10.69 -34.93 -4.78
CA ASN A 357 10.79 -35.49 -3.43
C ASN A 357 11.90 -34.82 -2.60
N LEU A 358 11.95 -33.48 -2.67
CA LEU A 358 13.00 -32.71 -1.99
C LEU A 358 12.80 -32.79 -0.48
N ARG A 359 13.90 -32.93 0.25
CA ARG A 359 13.89 -32.80 1.70
C ARG A 359 13.63 -31.34 2.06
N LEU A 360 12.58 -31.11 2.84
CA LEU A 360 12.23 -29.80 3.38
C LEU A 360 12.27 -29.90 4.91
N ASP A 361 13.11 -29.12 5.59
CA ASP A 361 13.13 -29.15 7.05
C ASP A 361 11.92 -28.43 7.67
N ARG A 362 11.44 -27.35 7.05
CA ARG A 362 10.22 -26.61 7.41
C ARG A 362 9.01 -27.03 6.59
N THR A 363 7.82 -26.80 7.14
CA THR A 363 6.57 -26.96 6.39
C THR A 363 6.45 -25.87 5.34
N VAL A 364 6.13 -26.25 4.10
CA VAL A 364 5.84 -25.30 3.01
C VAL A 364 4.33 -25.21 2.86
N ARG A 365 3.80 -24.00 3.00
CA ARG A 365 2.36 -23.71 2.94
C ARG A 365 2.05 -22.84 1.73
N LEU A 366 1.21 -23.35 0.85
CA LEU A 366 0.52 -22.58 -0.18
C LEU A 366 -0.66 -21.86 0.45
N ALA A 367 -0.86 -20.59 0.09
CA ALA A 367 -2.09 -19.87 0.34
C ALA A 367 -2.52 -19.10 -0.92
N LEU A 368 -3.70 -19.41 -1.44
CA LEU A 368 -4.34 -18.64 -2.51
C LEU A 368 -5.50 -17.82 -1.94
N TRP A 369 -5.41 -16.50 -2.05
CA TRP A 369 -6.28 -15.56 -1.34
C TRP A 369 -7.56 -15.23 -2.11
N SER A 370 -8.64 -14.98 -1.40
CA SER A 370 -9.81 -14.29 -1.95
C SER A 370 -9.86 -12.82 -1.52
N GLY A 371 -10.61 -12.02 -2.25
CA GLY A 371 -10.89 -10.63 -1.92
C GLY A 371 -9.68 -9.72 -2.01
N GLU A 372 -8.64 -10.09 -2.78
CA GLU A 372 -7.50 -9.20 -3.07
C GLU A 372 -8.02 -7.95 -3.77
N GLU A 373 -8.83 -8.19 -4.80
CA GLU A 373 -9.40 -7.19 -5.70
C GLU A 373 -10.33 -6.20 -4.98
N GLN A 374 -10.79 -6.56 -3.77
CA GLN A 374 -11.60 -5.70 -2.90
C GLN A 374 -10.82 -5.12 -1.71
N GLY A 375 -9.50 -5.27 -1.72
CA GLY A 375 -8.56 -4.67 -0.79
C GLY A 375 -7.84 -5.66 0.12
N ILE A 376 -7.22 -6.71 -0.46
CA ILE A 376 -6.39 -7.72 0.23
C ILE A 376 -7.10 -8.36 1.43
N LEU A 377 -8.41 -8.60 1.29
CA LEU A 377 -9.27 -8.95 2.42
C LEU A 377 -8.97 -10.35 2.97
N GLY A 378 -8.73 -11.34 2.10
CA GLY A 378 -8.47 -12.72 2.51
C GLY A 378 -7.13 -12.89 3.22
N SER A 379 -6.05 -12.29 2.70
CA SER A 379 -4.75 -12.31 3.38
C SER A 379 -4.77 -11.52 4.69
N ARG A 380 -5.48 -10.39 4.76
CA ARG A 380 -5.66 -9.66 6.03
C ARG A 380 -6.39 -10.50 7.07
N ALA A 381 -7.46 -11.18 6.68
CA ALA A 381 -8.21 -12.04 7.58
C ALA A 381 -7.35 -13.20 8.08
N TYR A 382 -6.62 -13.86 7.19
CA TYR A 382 -5.69 -14.94 7.55
C TYR A 382 -4.59 -14.44 8.50
N VAL A 383 -3.95 -13.31 8.20
CA VAL A 383 -2.90 -12.76 9.07
C VAL A 383 -3.44 -12.36 10.45
N ALA A 384 -4.64 -11.76 10.50
CA ALA A 384 -5.30 -11.44 11.76
C ALA A 384 -5.61 -12.70 12.59
N GLU A 385 -6.02 -13.78 11.93
CA GLU A 385 -6.40 -15.04 12.59
C GLU A 385 -5.18 -15.88 13.02
N HIS A 386 -4.10 -15.90 12.25
CA HIS A 386 -2.96 -16.76 12.54
C HIS A 386 -1.84 -16.04 13.29
N PHE A 387 -1.61 -14.77 13.01
CA PHE A 387 -0.39 -14.08 13.44
C PHE A 387 -0.64 -12.89 14.37
N ALA A 388 -1.37 -11.88 13.91
CA ALA A 388 -1.74 -10.71 14.70
C ALA A 388 -2.74 -9.85 13.92
N ALA A 389 -3.68 -9.22 14.63
CA ALA A 389 -4.45 -8.14 14.03
C ALA A 389 -3.59 -6.86 13.99
N ARG A 390 -3.63 -6.15 12.87
CA ARG A 390 -2.85 -4.90 12.70
C ARG A 390 -3.25 -3.84 13.73
N GLU A 391 -4.52 -3.84 14.14
CA GLU A 391 -5.13 -2.84 14.99
C GLU A 391 -4.61 -2.88 16.43
N ASP A 392 -4.35 -4.08 16.95
CA ASP A 392 -3.91 -4.27 18.34
C ASP A 392 -2.53 -4.91 18.51
N MET A 393 -1.95 -5.43 17.42
CA MET A 393 -0.61 -6.04 17.37
C MET A 393 -0.38 -7.11 18.44
N LYS A 394 -1.43 -7.83 18.86
CA LYS A 394 -1.30 -8.98 19.77
C LYS A 394 -0.75 -10.17 19.01
N LEU A 395 0.55 -10.40 19.14
CA LEU A 395 1.24 -11.50 18.48
C LEU A 395 0.76 -12.86 19.02
N LYS A 396 0.33 -13.72 18.10
CA LYS A 396 -0.01 -15.13 18.32
C LYS A 396 1.25 -15.99 18.21
N PRO A 397 1.29 -17.20 18.82
CA PRO A 397 2.48 -18.06 18.80
C PRO A 397 3.00 -18.39 17.39
N GLU A 398 2.11 -18.56 16.41
CA GLU A 398 2.48 -18.85 15.02
C GLU A 398 3.26 -17.70 14.37
N HIS A 399 3.11 -16.45 14.87
CA HIS A 399 3.86 -15.30 14.38
C HIS A 399 5.36 -15.54 14.49
N ALA A 400 5.83 -16.16 15.57
CA ALA A 400 7.25 -16.48 15.77
C ALA A 400 7.75 -17.65 14.90
N LYS A 401 6.86 -18.36 14.21
CA LYS A 401 7.16 -19.59 13.46
C LYS A 401 7.18 -19.41 11.95
N LEU A 402 6.63 -18.31 11.43
CA LEU A 402 6.78 -17.97 10.03
C LEU A 402 8.22 -17.52 9.74
N SER A 403 8.84 -18.19 8.77
CA SER A 403 10.12 -17.79 8.19
C SER A 403 9.88 -16.63 7.24
N GLY A 404 9.27 -16.84 6.07
CA GLY A 404 8.93 -15.77 5.15
C GLY A 404 7.71 -16.10 4.30
N TYR A 405 7.13 -15.06 3.69
CA TYR A 405 6.05 -15.13 2.73
C TYR A 405 6.51 -14.58 1.37
N PHE A 406 6.33 -15.35 0.29
CA PHE A 406 6.68 -14.93 -1.07
C PHE A 406 5.43 -14.84 -1.95
N ASN A 407 5.21 -13.68 -2.55
CA ASN A 407 4.04 -13.35 -3.35
C ASN A 407 4.39 -13.12 -4.83
N VAL A 408 3.50 -13.48 -5.74
CA VAL A 408 3.57 -13.13 -7.18
C VAL A 408 2.21 -12.60 -7.62
N ASP A 409 2.17 -11.35 -8.04
CA ASP A 409 0.91 -10.66 -8.37
C ASP A 409 1.11 -9.40 -9.25
N ASN A 410 1.98 -9.50 -10.25
CA ASN A 410 2.21 -8.40 -11.19
C ASN A 410 2.28 -8.90 -12.63
N GLY A 411 1.38 -9.83 -12.97
CA GLY A 411 1.24 -10.35 -14.32
C GLY A 411 2.04 -11.62 -14.59
N SER A 412 2.24 -11.89 -15.88
CA SER A 412 2.91 -13.10 -16.38
C SER A 412 4.35 -12.89 -16.83
N GLY A 413 4.90 -11.69 -16.61
CA GLY A 413 6.27 -11.38 -17.03
C GLY A 413 7.30 -12.01 -16.11
N LYS A 414 8.47 -12.33 -16.69
CA LYS A 414 9.58 -12.97 -15.98
C LYS A 414 9.97 -12.22 -14.71
N ILE A 415 10.34 -12.98 -13.68
CA ILE A 415 10.95 -12.41 -12.47
C ILE A 415 12.36 -11.92 -12.81
N ARG A 416 12.62 -10.65 -12.49
CA ARG A 416 13.92 -9.99 -12.66
C ARG A 416 14.69 -9.84 -11.35
N GLY A 417 14.03 -10.11 -10.22
CA GLY A 417 14.57 -9.75 -8.91
C GLY A 417 13.56 -9.78 -7.78
N VAL A 418 13.92 -9.20 -6.64
CA VAL A 418 13.11 -9.15 -5.42
C VAL A 418 13.11 -7.75 -4.80
N TYR A 419 11.96 -7.32 -4.29
CA TYR A 419 11.86 -6.19 -3.38
C TYR A 419 12.07 -6.68 -1.94
N LEU A 420 13.09 -6.16 -1.24
CA LEU A 420 13.40 -6.55 0.14
C LEU A 420 12.46 -5.92 1.18
N GLN A 421 11.53 -5.04 0.79
CA GLN A 421 10.58 -4.37 1.67
C GLN A 421 11.24 -3.65 2.87
N GLY A 422 12.38 -2.98 2.63
CA GLY A 422 13.14 -2.29 3.68
C GLY A 422 13.99 -3.21 4.56
N ASN A 423 14.03 -4.51 4.31
CA ASN A 423 14.82 -5.48 5.06
C ASN A 423 16.19 -5.74 4.41
N ASP A 424 17.09 -4.77 4.50
CA ASP A 424 18.40 -4.84 3.80
C ASP A 424 19.29 -5.97 4.35
N ALA A 425 19.05 -6.43 5.59
CA ALA A 425 19.74 -7.57 6.18
C ALA A 425 19.55 -8.87 5.35
N MET A 426 18.49 -8.96 4.54
CA MET A 426 18.26 -10.08 3.63
C MET A 426 19.06 -10.00 2.33
N ARG A 427 19.69 -8.87 2.00
CA ARG A 427 20.43 -8.67 0.75
C ARG A 427 21.45 -9.78 0.44
N PRO A 428 22.44 -10.08 1.29
CA PRO A 428 23.45 -11.10 0.96
C PRO A 428 22.83 -12.50 0.77
N ILE A 429 21.72 -12.80 1.46
CA ILE A 429 20.99 -14.05 1.33
C ILE A 429 20.29 -14.13 -0.04
N VAL A 430 19.56 -13.07 -0.40
CA VAL A 430 18.84 -12.99 -1.67
C VAL A 430 19.81 -12.93 -2.86
N GLU A 431 20.97 -12.28 -2.71
CA GLU A 431 22.07 -12.30 -3.70
C GLU A 431 22.53 -13.73 -3.99
N ALA A 432 22.83 -14.51 -2.95
CA ALA A 432 23.23 -15.90 -3.09
C ALA A 432 22.13 -16.75 -3.76
N TRP A 433 20.86 -16.54 -3.39
CA TRP A 433 19.73 -17.28 -3.96
C TRP A 433 19.42 -16.93 -5.41
N LEU A 434 19.66 -15.68 -5.84
CA LEU A 434 19.47 -15.25 -7.24
C LEU A 434 20.65 -15.61 -8.13
N LYS A 435 21.85 -15.79 -7.57
CA LYS A 435 23.07 -16.07 -8.35
C LYS A 435 22.91 -17.16 -9.41
N PRO A 436 22.25 -18.31 -9.14
CA PRO A 436 22.05 -19.36 -10.14
C PRO A 436 21.05 -19.04 -11.25
N PHE A 437 20.41 -17.87 -11.22
CA PHE A 437 19.38 -17.43 -12.16
C PHE A 437 19.76 -16.14 -12.91
N GLU A 438 21.00 -15.67 -12.77
CA GLU A 438 21.53 -14.54 -13.54
C GLU A 438 21.43 -14.78 -15.04
N ASP A 439 21.65 -16.02 -15.50
CA ASP A 439 21.51 -16.42 -16.89
C ASP A 439 20.06 -16.37 -17.41
N LEU A 440 19.08 -16.40 -16.50
CA LEU A 440 17.66 -16.18 -16.79
C LEU A 440 17.24 -14.71 -16.59
N GLY A 441 18.20 -13.81 -16.35
CA GLY A 441 17.98 -12.37 -16.20
C GLY A 441 17.37 -11.95 -14.86
N ALA A 442 17.50 -12.79 -13.82
CA ALA A 442 17.01 -12.52 -12.47
C ALA A 442 18.17 -12.25 -11.50
N SER A 443 18.48 -10.97 -11.28
CA SER A 443 19.63 -10.54 -10.45
C SER A 443 19.38 -9.25 -9.68
N THR A 444 18.24 -8.59 -9.90
CA THR A 444 17.98 -7.26 -9.34
C THR A 444 17.50 -7.38 -7.90
N ILE A 445 18.11 -6.64 -6.98
CA ILE A 445 17.68 -6.58 -5.59
C ILE A 445 17.44 -5.14 -5.23
N SER A 446 16.19 -4.82 -4.92
CA SER A 446 15.79 -3.47 -4.54
C SER A 446 15.40 -3.44 -3.08
N ILE A 447 15.95 -2.49 -2.33
CA ILE A 447 15.56 -2.28 -0.93
C ILE A 447 14.18 -1.60 -0.80
N ARG A 448 13.65 -1.06 -1.90
CA ARG A 448 12.37 -0.37 -1.94
C ARG A 448 11.22 -1.24 -1.45
N ASN A 449 10.23 -0.57 -0.88
CA ASN A 449 8.91 -1.14 -0.71
C ASN A 449 8.15 -1.15 -2.03
N THR A 450 7.39 -2.22 -2.26
CA THR A 450 6.32 -2.28 -3.26
C THR A 450 5.02 -2.67 -2.58
N GLY A 451 3.88 -2.47 -3.23
CA GLY A 451 2.57 -2.74 -2.63
C GLY A 451 1.47 -2.91 -3.64
N GLY A 452 0.24 -3.01 -3.12
CA GLY A 452 -0.96 -3.27 -3.91
C GLY A 452 -1.27 -4.76 -4.06
N THR A 453 -0.90 -5.58 -3.06
CA THR A 453 -1.15 -7.03 -3.03
C THR A 453 -0.86 -7.61 -1.63
N ASP A 454 -1.05 -8.92 -1.46
CA ASP A 454 -1.23 -9.64 -0.20
C ASP A 454 0.00 -9.70 0.72
N HIS A 455 1.23 -9.51 0.22
CA HIS A 455 2.42 -9.47 1.09
C HIS A 455 2.35 -8.33 2.11
N LEU A 456 1.62 -7.26 1.78
CA LEU A 456 1.39 -6.14 2.69
C LEU A 456 0.67 -6.54 3.98
N SER A 457 -0.14 -7.60 3.97
CA SER A 457 -0.81 -8.10 5.17
C SER A 457 0.21 -8.62 6.18
N PHE A 458 1.27 -9.29 5.70
CA PHE A 458 2.36 -9.82 6.53
C PHE A 458 3.28 -8.71 7.04
N ASP A 459 3.69 -7.80 6.14
CA ASP A 459 4.52 -6.65 6.51
C ASP A 459 3.86 -5.77 7.58
N ALA A 460 2.53 -5.65 7.52
CA ALA A 460 1.75 -4.85 8.47
C ALA A 460 1.86 -5.35 9.92
N VAL A 461 2.24 -6.61 10.14
CA VAL A 461 2.43 -7.20 11.46
C VAL A 461 3.90 -7.56 11.74
N GLY A 462 4.83 -7.05 10.94
CA GLY A 462 6.27 -7.28 11.10
C GLY A 462 6.75 -8.68 10.72
N LEU A 463 6.01 -9.37 9.85
CA LEU A 463 6.44 -10.62 9.24
C LEU A 463 7.13 -10.34 7.89
N PRO A 464 8.19 -11.08 7.51
CA PRO A 464 8.86 -10.88 6.21
C PRO A 464 7.95 -11.29 5.03
N GLY A 465 7.28 -10.32 4.42
CA GLY A 465 6.58 -10.49 3.15
C GLY A 465 7.44 -9.97 2.00
N PHE A 466 7.57 -10.75 0.94
CA PHE A 466 8.35 -10.38 -0.24
C PHE A 466 7.50 -10.44 -1.50
N GLN A 467 7.75 -9.52 -2.41
CA GLN A 467 7.18 -9.49 -3.76
C GLN A 467 8.33 -9.51 -4.76
N PHE A 468 8.17 -10.27 -5.83
CA PHE A 468 9.17 -10.31 -6.91
C PHE A 468 9.07 -9.08 -7.82
N ILE A 469 10.20 -8.65 -8.35
CA ILE A 469 10.27 -7.65 -9.44
C ILE A 469 9.96 -8.40 -10.73
N GLN A 470 8.89 -8.04 -11.46
CA GLN A 470 8.53 -8.65 -12.74
C GLN A 470 8.71 -7.68 -13.91
N ASP A 471 8.90 -8.23 -15.11
CA ASP A 471 8.67 -7.51 -16.36
C ASP A 471 7.18 -7.14 -16.47
N PRO A 472 6.83 -5.87 -16.74
CA PRO A 472 5.43 -5.43 -16.69
C PRO A 472 4.59 -5.94 -17.87
N LEU A 473 5.21 -6.25 -19.01
CA LEU A 473 4.52 -6.61 -20.25
C LEU A 473 3.39 -5.62 -20.56
N GLU A 474 2.16 -6.12 -20.72
CA GLU A 474 0.95 -5.34 -20.95
C GLU A 474 0.06 -5.26 -19.69
N TYR A 475 0.62 -5.50 -18.49
CA TYR A 475 -0.12 -5.50 -17.22
C TYR A 475 -0.86 -4.17 -17.03
N ASP A 476 -0.10 -3.08 -16.90
CA ASP A 476 -0.63 -1.74 -16.66
C ASP A 476 -1.17 -1.01 -17.90
N SER A 477 -1.03 -1.56 -19.09
CA SER A 477 -1.50 -0.90 -20.31
C SER A 477 -2.82 -1.48 -20.81
N ARG A 478 -3.00 -2.81 -20.69
CA ARG A 478 -4.09 -3.49 -21.38
C ARG A 478 -4.75 -4.63 -20.62
N THR A 479 -4.05 -5.37 -19.77
CA THR A 479 -4.59 -6.62 -19.20
C THR A 479 -5.22 -6.41 -17.82
N HIS A 480 -4.46 -5.99 -16.81
CA HIS A 480 -4.94 -5.80 -15.42
C HIS A 480 -6.30 -5.09 -15.33
N HIS A 481 -7.28 -5.74 -14.69
CA HIS A 481 -8.68 -5.31 -14.51
C HIS A 481 -9.47 -5.02 -15.80
N SER A 482 -9.11 -5.62 -16.94
CA SER A 482 -9.79 -5.37 -18.21
C SER A 482 -10.45 -6.60 -18.82
N ASN A 483 -11.29 -6.37 -19.83
CA ASN A 483 -11.85 -7.43 -20.68
C ASN A 483 -10.81 -8.17 -21.53
N MET A 484 -9.58 -7.66 -21.60
CA MET A 484 -8.46 -8.30 -22.29
C MET A 484 -7.58 -9.13 -21.35
N ASP A 485 -7.95 -9.28 -20.07
CA ASP A 485 -7.24 -10.16 -19.16
C ASP A 485 -7.59 -11.63 -19.37
N VAL A 486 -6.99 -12.23 -20.40
CA VAL A 486 -7.33 -13.57 -20.90
C VAL A 486 -6.08 -14.42 -21.12
N TYR A 487 -6.27 -15.74 -21.20
CA TYR A 487 -5.20 -16.74 -21.29
C TYR A 487 -4.16 -16.40 -22.38
N ASP A 488 -4.60 -15.93 -23.55
CA ASP A 488 -3.73 -15.61 -24.70
C ASP A 488 -2.69 -14.51 -24.44
N ARG A 489 -2.82 -13.76 -23.34
CA ARG A 489 -1.89 -12.68 -22.99
C ARG A 489 -0.73 -13.18 -22.12
N VAL A 490 -0.79 -14.41 -21.63
CA VAL A 490 0.20 -14.99 -20.72
C VAL A 490 1.41 -15.55 -21.48
N GLN A 491 2.61 -15.23 -20.98
CA GLN A 491 3.86 -15.64 -21.60
C GLN A 491 4.39 -16.96 -21.02
N ARG A 492 4.17 -18.07 -21.72
CA ARG A 492 4.54 -19.43 -21.26
C ARG A 492 5.97 -19.54 -20.71
N ALA A 493 6.97 -19.04 -21.44
CA ALA A 493 8.37 -19.16 -21.04
C ALA A 493 8.67 -18.39 -19.74
N ASP A 494 8.05 -17.22 -19.58
CA ASP A 494 8.17 -16.40 -18.37
C ASP A 494 7.50 -17.11 -17.19
N MET A 495 6.32 -17.71 -17.37
CA MET A 495 5.64 -18.52 -16.34
C MET A 495 6.51 -19.66 -15.81
N MET A 496 7.18 -20.38 -16.71
CA MET A 496 8.08 -21.48 -16.36
C MET A 496 9.32 -20.98 -15.59
N GLN A 497 9.87 -19.83 -16.00
CA GLN A 497 10.98 -19.18 -15.31
C GLN A 497 10.59 -18.74 -13.89
N MET A 498 9.38 -18.21 -13.72
CA MET A 498 8.88 -17.83 -12.39
C MET A 498 8.79 -19.03 -11.46
N ALA A 499 8.22 -20.14 -11.93
CA ALA A 499 8.11 -21.37 -11.15
C ALA A 499 9.49 -21.90 -10.68
N ALA A 500 10.50 -21.86 -11.56
CA ALA A 500 11.86 -22.27 -11.21
C ALA A 500 12.46 -21.42 -10.07
N ILE A 501 12.32 -20.09 -10.17
CA ILE A 501 12.87 -19.16 -9.18
C ILE A 501 12.14 -19.28 -7.85
N VAL A 502 10.81 -19.25 -7.86
CA VAL A 502 10.01 -19.32 -6.63
C VAL A 502 10.24 -20.65 -5.93
N ALA A 503 10.27 -21.77 -6.65
CA ALA A 503 10.56 -23.09 -6.05
C ALA A 503 11.94 -23.15 -5.39
N SER A 504 12.96 -22.52 -6.01
CA SER A 504 14.30 -22.44 -5.42
C SER A 504 14.33 -21.56 -4.16
N PHE A 505 13.65 -20.41 -4.17
CA PHE A 505 13.54 -19.53 -3.00
C PHE A 505 12.87 -20.25 -1.83
N VAL A 506 11.79 -20.99 -2.10
CA VAL A 506 11.08 -21.79 -1.10
C VAL A 506 11.96 -22.90 -0.55
N TYR A 507 12.64 -23.65 -1.42
CA TYR A 507 13.55 -24.72 -1.00
C TYR A 507 14.67 -24.19 -0.09
N ASN A 508 15.31 -23.09 -0.49
CA ASN A 508 16.37 -22.47 0.31
C ASN A 508 15.82 -21.99 1.66
N THR A 509 14.69 -21.30 1.67
CA THR A 509 14.05 -20.82 2.90
C THR A 509 13.65 -21.97 3.83
N ALA A 510 13.16 -23.08 3.27
CA ALA A 510 12.71 -24.24 4.03
C ALA A 510 13.87 -25.03 4.67
N ASN A 511 15.06 -24.98 4.08
CA ASN A 511 16.23 -25.73 4.54
C ASN A 511 17.32 -24.89 5.23
N ARG A 512 17.19 -23.56 5.24
CA ARG A 512 18.07 -22.70 6.05
C ARG A 512 18.08 -23.10 7.53
N ASP A 513 19.22 -22.92 8.18
CA ASP A 513 19.29 -23.18 9.62
C ASP A 513 18.51 -22.16 10.45
N GLU A 514 18.54 -20.90 10.04
CA GLU A 514 17.82 -19.81 10.70
C GLU A 514 16.50 -19.51 9.98
N LEU A 515 15.55 -18.89 10.69
CA LEU A 515 14.43 -18.20 10.04
C LEU A 515 15.00 -17.03 9.22
N VAL A 516 14.30 -16.58 8.17
CA VAL A 516 14.74 -15.35 7.49
C VAL A 516 14.71 -14.18 8.47
N LEU A 517 15.64 -13.25 8.28
CA LEU A 517 15.79 -12.11 9.17
C LEU A 517 14.54 -11.21 9.06
N ARG A 518 14.08 -10.71 10.19
CA ARG A 518 12.98 -9.74 10.26
C ARG A 518 13.53 -8.32 10.22
N GLU A 519 12.73 -7.37 9.74
CA GLU A 519 13.08 -5.95 9.81
C GLU A 519 13.39 -5.57 11.27
N THR A 520 14.48 -4.81 11.49
CA THR A 520 14.89 -4.50 12.86
C THR A 520 13.85 -3.63 13.58
N ALA A 521 13.62 -3.89 14.87
CA ALA A 521 12.59 -3.26 15.70
C ALA A 521 12.57 -1.71 15.72
N ARG A 522 13.67 -1.06 15.30
CA ARG A 522 13.74 0.41 15.18
C ARG A 522 12.80 0.98 14.11
N HIS A 523 12.48 0.24 13.05
CA HIS A 523 11.57 0.72 12.00
C HIS A 523 10.09 0.39 12.27
N HIS A 524 9.82 -0.65 13.08
CA HIS A 524 8.46 -1.01 13.49
C HIS A 524 7.80 0.04 14.40
N ALA A 525 8.55 0.65 15.33
CA ALA A 525 8.02 1.69 16.22
C ALA A 525 7.60 2.98 15.48
N ASP A 526 8.33 3.36 14.43
CA ASP A 526 8.02 4.54 13.61
C ASP A 526 6.83 4.30 12.67
N ARG A 527 6.67 3.06 12.16
CA ARG A 527 5.52 2.66 11.34
C ARG A 527 4.21 2.54 12.13
N ALA A 528 4.27 2.02 13.36
CA ALA A 528 3.09 1.85 14.22
C ALA A 528 2.58 3.16 14.85
N SER A 529 3.46 4.14 15.07
CA SER A 529 3.13 5.39 15.76
C SER A 529 2.65 6.52 14.85
N GLY A 530 2.88 6.44 13.54
CA GLY A 530 2.54 7.52 12.60
C GLY A 530 3.31 8.83 12.82
N ILE A 531 4.38 8.79 13.62
CA ILE A 531 5.18 9.96 13.97
C ILE A 531 6.29 10.13 12.92
N ARG A 532 6.22 11.20 12.12
CA ARG A 532 7.31 11.61 11.23
C ARG A 532 8.42 12.25 12.05
N VAL A 533 9.50 11.53 12.32
CA VAL A 533 10.75 12.14 12.76
C VAL A 533 11.55 12.52 11.52
N ASN A 534 11.41 13.77 11.07
CA ASN A 534 12.20 14.31 9.97
C ASN A 534 13.60 14.65 10.52
N ARG A 535 14.65 13.94 10.08
CA ARG A 535 16.02 14.14 10.60
C ARG A 535 16.90 15.11 9.81
N ASP A 536 16.42 15.65 8.69
CA ASP A 536 17.24 16.52 7.83
C ASP A 536 16.58 17.86 7.50
N LEU A 537 16.21 18.62 8.52
CA LEU A 537 15.97 20.06 8.39
C LEU A 537 16.86 20.80 9.38
N PRO A 538 17.67 21.80 8.95
CA PRO A 538 18.18 22.77 9.90
C PRO A 538 16.96 23.49 10.48
N VAL A 539 16.72 23.33 11.78
CA VAL A 539 15.64 24.03 12.47
C VAL A 539 16.05 25.49 12.61
N GLU A 540 15.64 26.33 11.66
CA GLU A 540 15.60 27.78 11.86
C GLU A 540 14.39 28.08 12.74
N LEU A 541 14.65 28.47 13.99
CA LEU A 541 13.64 28.90 14.93
C LEU A 541 13.35 30.39 14.67
N GLU A 542 12.28 30.67 13.93
CA GLU A 542 11.84 32.05 13.69
C GLU A 542 11.19 32.60 14.98
N VAL A 543 11.93 33.44 15.71
CA VAL A 543 11.44 34.07 16.95
C VAL A 543 10.62 35.31 16.60
N ALA A 544 9.30 35.18 16.57
CA ALA A 544 8.40 36.33 16.47
C ALA A 544 8.36 37.10 17.81
N VAL A 545 9.02 38.26 17.86
CA VAL A 545 9.07 39.13 19.04
C VAL A 545 7.78 39.96 19.16
N ASP A 546 6.99 39.74 20.22
CA ASP A 546 5.84 40.60 20.52
C ASP A 546 6.30 41.98 20.99
N ARG A 547 6.05 42.99 20.15
CA ARG A 547 6.42 44.40 20.39
C ARG A 547 5.74 45.00 21.62
N ARG A 548 4.69 44.39 22.18
CA ARG A 548 4.07 44.82 23.44
C ARG A 548 4.86 44.35 24.67
N CYS A 549 5.48 43.17 24.61
CA CYS A 549 6.34 42.66 25.69
C CYS A 549 7.70 43.38 25.73
N LEU A 550 8.27 43.69 24.56
CA LEU A 550 9.57 44.37 24.46
C LEU A 550 9.53 45.80 25.05
N ARG A 551 8.35 46.44 25.07
CA ARG A 551 8.12 47.77 25.66
C ARG A 551 8.10 47.81 27.19
N GLN A 552 8.18 46.66 27.85
CA GLN A 552 8.25 46.58 29.32
C GLN A 552 9.65 46.23 29.84
N GLN A 553 10.62 45.97 28.95
CA GLN A 553 11.99 45.60 29.31
C GLN A 553 12.91 46.83 29.45
N PRO A 554 14.00 46.74 30.24
CA PRO A 554 15.01 47.80 30.36
C PRO A 554 15.65 48.16 29.01
N VAL A 555 16.08 49.42 28.83
CA VAL A 555 16.57 49.96 27.54
C VAL A 555 17.75 49.16 26.97
N ALA A 556 18.64 48.64 27.82
CA ALA A 556 19.78 47.81 27.40
C ALA A 556 19.36 46.48 26.75
N VAL A 557 18.26 45.87 27.22
CA VAL A 557 17.71 44.62 26.68
C VAL A 557 17.02 44.87 25.34
N ARG A 558 16.37 46.02 25.17
CA ARG A 558 15.75 46.40 23.88
C ARG A 558 16.79 46.62 22.78
N ARG A 559 17.94 47.22 23.12
CA ARG A 559 19.04 47.47 22.16
C ARG A 559 19.68 46.16 21.70
N SER A 560 20.04 45.28 22.63
CA SER A 560 20.66 43.99 22.29
C SER A 560 19.77 43.05 21.46
N VAL A 561 18.45 43.13 21.62
CA VAL A 561 17.50 42.34 20.81
C VAL A 561 17.35 42.91 19.39
N MET A 562 17.36 44.24 19.22
CA MET A 562 17.30 44.86 17.90
C MET A 562 18.61 44.71 17.12
N ASP A 563 19.77 44.85 17.79
CA ASP A 563 21.08 44.69 17.17
C ASP A 563 21.28 43.27 16.59
N ARG A 564 20.71 42.23 17.22
CA ARG A 564 20.76 40.84 16.71
C ARG A 564 19.78 40.55 15.57
N VAL A 565 18.69 41.31 15.49
CA VAL A 565 17.73 41.20 14.37
C VAL A 565 18.31 41.87 13.12
N ASP A 566 19.01 43.00 13.28
CA ASP A 566 19.71 43.68 12.19
C ASP A 566 20.91 42.85 11.69
N GLU A 567 21.65 42.17 12.59
CA GLU A 567 22.75 41.25 12.22
C GLU A 567 22.26 40.02 11.41
N GLN A 568 21.03 39.52 11.67
CA GLN A 568 20.42 38.47 10.85
C GLN A 568 19.94 38.98 9.49
N HIS A 569 19.46 40.22 9.41
CA HIS A 569 18.98 40.81 8.16
C HIS A 569 20.13 41.12 7.17
N GLU A 570 21.31 41.53 7.66
CA GLU A 570 22.49 41.77 6.81
C GLU A 570 23.17 40.48 6.29
N ARG A 571 23.00 39.33 6.95
CA ARG A 571 23.58 38.05 6.50
C ARG A 571 22.80 37.33 5.39
N VAL A 572 21.52 37.67 5.18
CA VAL A 572 20.63 36.94 4.24
C VAL A 572 20.57 37.58 2.84
N LEU A 573 21.04 38.81 2.67
CA LEU A 573 20.92 39.57 1.41
C LEU A 573 21.99 39.33 0.32
N PRO A 574 23.20 38.76 0.57
CA PRO A 574 24.12 38.42 -0.54
C PRO A 574 23.90 37.03 -1.16
N ALA A 575 23.20 36.10 -0.50
CA ALA A 575 23.12 34.70 -0.95
C ALA A 575 22.08 34.42 -2.06
N ARG A 576 21.25 35.40 -2.44
CA ARG A 576 20.23 35.27 -3.51
C ARG A 576 20.58 35.92 -4.85
N LYS A 577 21.75 36.54 -4.99
CA LYS A 577 22.17 37.19 -6.27
C LYS A 577 23.14 36.37 -7.15
N ASN A 578 23.64 35.22 -6.68
CA ASN A 578 24.63 34.41 -7.42
C ASN A 578 24.12 33.09 -8.02
N GLN A 579 22.80 32.84 -8.04
CA GLN A 579 22.20 31.66 -8.70
C GLN A 579 21.41 31.99 -9.99
N LEU A 580 21.49 33.22 -10.50
CA LEU A 580 20.81 33.67 -11.73
C LEU A 580 21.76 34.36 -12.73
N ARG A 581 23.03 33.96 -12.78
CA ARG A 581 23.97 34.33 -13.85
C ARG A 581 24.79 33.11 -14.25
N THR A 582 24.24 32.28 -15.12
CA THR A 582 24.96 31.41 -16.07
C THR A 582 23.91 30.76 -16.97
N HIS A 583 23.58 31.44 -18.08
CA HIS A 583 23.19 30.89 -19.39
C HIS A 583 22.52 32.00 -20.21
N GLU A 584 23.32 32.77 -20.93
CA GLU A 584 22.92 33.54 -22.11
C GLU A 584 23.93 33.27 -23.23
N GLY A 585 23.39 33.07 -24.43
CA GLY A 585 24.05 32.83 -25.71
C GLY A 585 23.35 31.69 -26.46
N ASP A 586 22.69 31.84 -27.61
CA ASP A 586 22.57 32.94 -28.57
C ASP A 586 21.26 32.76 -29.41
N ASP A 587 20.81 33.87 -30.01
CA ASP A 587 19.95 34.05 -31.21
C ASP A 587 18.39 34.03 -31.16
N GLU A 588 17.85 35.26 -31.28
CA GLU A 588 16.49 35.81 -31.54
C GLU A 588 15.90 35.48 -32.96
N PRO A 589 14.70 35.97 -33.41
CA PRO A 589 13.58 36.72 -32.76
C PRO A 589 12.13 36.23 -33.11
N PHE A 590 11.14 36.48 -32.23
CA PHE A 590 9.94 37.35 -32.45
C PHE A 590 8.78 37.14 -31.45
N ALA A 591 8.38 38.27 -30.84
CA ALA A 591 7.07 38.67 -30.29
C ALA A 591 6.57 38.12 -28.94
N ALA A 592 6.90 38.86 -27.86
CA ALA A 592 6.04 39.01 -26.68
C ALA A 592 5.94 40.50 -26.27
N ARG A 593 4.71 41.00 -26.12
CA ARG A 593 4.36 42.29 -25.49
C ARG A 593 3.33 42.04 -24.38
N ASN A 594 3.43 42.89 -23.34
CA ASN A 594 2.58 43.11 -22.15
C ASN A 594 3.17 42.52 -20.86
N ASP A 595 4.09 43.25 -20.19
CA ASP A 595 3.91 44.39 -19.24
C ASP A 595 3.57 43.92 -17.81
N GLU A 596 4.55 43.95 -16.90
CA GLU A 596 4.92 45.09 -16.04
C GLU A 596 3.94 45.31 -14.88
N ARG A 597 4.34 44.86 -13.67
CA ARG A 597 3.88 45.37 -12.35
C ARG A 597 4.54 44.65 -11.16
N VAL A 598 5.87 44.75 -11.02
CA VAL A 598 6.55 44.44 -9.74
C VAL A 598 7.81 45.31 -9.62
N LEU A 599 7.70 46.57 -9.22
CA LEU A 599 8.81 47.39 -8.67
C LEU A 599 8.33 48.83 -8.38
N ALA A 600 7.71 49.06 -7.21
CA ALA A 600 7.56 50.39 -6.58
C ALA A 600 6.81 50.27 -5.25
N ALA A 601 7.45 49.76 -4.21
CA ALA A 601 6.96 49.90 -2.82
C ALA A 601 8.09 49.73 -1.79
N ASP A 602 9.30 50.12 -2.13
CA ASP A 602 10.37 50.43 -1.18
C ASP A 602 10.67 51.92 -1.37
N ILE A 603 10.74 52.68 -0.27
CA ILE A 603 10.71 54.16 -0.18
C ILE A 603 9.28 54.73 -0.03
N ALA A 604 8.69 54.60 1.17
CA ALA A 604 7.79 55.60 1.78
C ALA A 604 7.21 55.13 3.14
N VAL A 605 8.05 54.77 4.11
CA VAL A 605 7.65 54.75 5.53
C VAL A 605 8.81 55.29 6.36
N ARG A 606 9.15 56.57 6.14
CA ARG A 606 10.11 57.29 6.98
C ARG A 606 9.57 58.57 7.61
N ASP A 607 8.42 59.10 7.18
CA ASP A 607 7.84 60.31 7.79
C ASP A 607 6.36 60.14 8.10
N GLY A 608 6.05 59.94 9.38
CA GLY A 608 4.69 59.73 9.87
C GLY A 608 3.80 60.96 9.68
N LEU A 609 2.71 60.78 8.93
CA LEU A 609 1.53 61.64 8.95
C LEU A 609 0.25 60.78 8.87
N ARG A 610 -0.71 61.06 9.76
CA ARG A 610 -2.05 60.45 9.83
C ARG A 610 -3.02 61.19 8.90
N VAL A 611 -3.90 60.49 8.17
CA VAL A 611 -5.28 60.93 7.91
C VAL A 611 -6.22 59.72 7.78
N ASP A 612 -7.29 59.75 8.57
CA ASP A 612 -8.45 58.84 8.59
C ASP A 612 -9.31 58.89 7.31
N ARG A 613 -9.85 57.74 6.88
CA ARG A 613 -11.30 57.43 6.80
C ARG A 613 -11.63 56.21 5.91
N PHE A 614 -12.53 55.38 6.45
CA PHE A 614 -13.48 54.48 5.79
C PHE A 614 -12.99 53.36 4.84
N ALA A 615 -13.11 52.12 5.30
CA ALA A 615 -13.06 50.92 4.47
C ALA A 615 -14.13 49.87 4.88
N ARG A 616 -14.98 49.52 3.90
CA ARG A 616 -15.43 48.16 3.52
C ARG A 616 -16.62 47.48 4.23
N ARG A 617 -17.67 47.27 3.41
CA ARG A 617 -18.66 46.15 3.37
C ARG A 617 -18.87 45.90 1.86
N LYS A 618 -18.87 44.71 1.23
CA LYS A 618 -19.10 43.30 1.58
C LYS A 618 -18.42 42.37 0.53
N ARG A 619 -17.89 41.23 1.01
CA ARG A 619 -17.80 39.83 0.48
C ARG A 619 -17.25 39.60 -0.94
N PHE A 620 -16.47 38.56 -1.28
CA PHE A 620 -16.34 37.16 -0.83
C PHE A 620 -14.91 36.66 -1.13
N VAL A 621 -14.39 35.70 -0.36
CA VAL A 621 -13.78 34.42 -0.82
C VAL A 621 -13.21 33.67 0.39
N SER A 622 -13.55 32.38 0.42
CA SER A 622 -13.18 31.35 1.38
C SER A 622 -11.70 30.96 1.22
N VAL A 623 -10.94 30.93 2.31
CA VAL A 623 -9.58 30.36 2.36
C VAL A 623 -9.52 29.33 3.49
N GLN A 624 -8.94 28.18 3.14
CA GLN A 624 -8.69 27.01 3.98
C GLN A 624 -8.01 27.37 5.31
N ARG A 625 -8.59 26.90 6.42
CA ARG A 625 -7.97 26.91 7.74
C ARG A 625 -6.92 25.80 7.82
N HIS A 626 -5.65 26.16 7.82
CA HIS A 626 -4.63 25.38 8.53
C HIS A 626 -4.62 25.85 10.00
N VAL A 627 -4.76 24.89 10.92
CA VAL A 627 -4.63 25.12 12.36
C VAL A 627 -3.14 25.28 12.68
N LEU A 628 -2.68 26.52 12.84
CA LEU A 628 -1.42 26.83 13.49
C LEU A 628 -1.64 26.77 15.01
N HIS A 629 -1.06 25.78 15.69
CA HIS A 629 -0.94 25.81 17.14
C HIS A 629 0.09 26.88 17.52
N ARG A 630 -0.38 28.01 18.07
CA ARG A 630 0.48 29.02 18.73
C ARG A 630 0.90 28.50 20.10
N TRP A 631 2.20 28.49 20.37
CA TRP A 631 2.74 28.28 21.71
C TRP A 631 2.89 29.63 22.42
N GLN A 632 2.35 29.73 23.63
CA GLN A 632 2.37 30.92 24.48
C GLN A 632 3.17 30.54 25.73
N ILE A 633 4.35 31.13 25.94
CA ILE A 633 5.12 30.93 27.17
C ILE A 633 4.74 32.05 28.14
N CYS A 634 4.01 31.70 29.20
CA CYS A 634 3.82 32.53 30.38
C CYS A 634 4.59 31.89 31.54
N HIS A 635 5.57 32.60 32.10
CA HIS A 635 6.27 32.18 33.32
C HIS A 635 5.31 32.25 34.52
N GLY A 636 5.24 31.17 35.30
CA GLY A 636 4.58 31.13 36.61
C GLY A 636 5.59 30.76 37.70
N ASP A 637 5.67 31.62 38.71
CA ASP A 637 6.21 31.53 40.07
C ASP A 637 7.22 30.43 40.44
N VAL A 638 8.45 30.88 40.74
CA VAL A 638 9.52 30.12 41.39
C VAL A 638 9.29 30.15 42.90
N LEU A 639 9.00 29.00 43.51
CA LEU A 639 9.08 28.83 44.96
C LEU A 639 10.51 28.44 45.34
N ALA A 640 11.15 29.29 46.14
CA ALA A 640 12.49 29.12 46.67
C ALA A 640 12.52 28.11 47.83
N HIS A 641 13.47 27.18 47.80
CA HIS A 641 14.33 26.76 48.93
C HIS A 641 15.21 25.57 48.50
N GLY A 642 16.53 25.75 48.57
CA GLY A 642 17.55 24.69 48.40
C GLY A 642 18.61 25.03 47.36
N GLU A 643 19.86 25.20 47.81
CA GLU A 643 21.03 25.48 46.97
C GLU A 643 21.25 24.39 45.91
N ILE A 644 21.37 24.78 44.63
CA ILE A 644 21.99 23.97 43.58
C ILE A 644 23.11 24.82 42.97
N ARG A 645 24.35 24.34 43.13
CA ARG A 645 25.55 24.87 42.47
C ARG A 645 25.74 24.18 41.12
N ASP A 646 26.09 25.00 40.14
CA ASP A 646 26.61 24.72 38.80
C ASP A 646 25.79 23.90 37.78
N ARG A 647 25.45 24.61 36.69
CA ARG A 647 25.12 24.18 35.32
C ARG A 647 24.11 23.04 35.15
N ASP A 648 22.82 23.35 35.35
CA ASP A 648 21.69 22.72 34.65
C ASP A 648 20.42 23.60 34.77
N VAL A 649 19.68 23.82 33.68
CA VAL A 649 18.36 24.50 33.69
C VAL A 649 17.28 23.46 33.43
N LEU A 650 16.49 23.12 34.45
CA LEU A 650 15.33 22.23 34.33
C LEU A 650 14.07 23.04 33.98
N ALA A 651 13.54 22.87 32.77
CA ALA A 651 12.23 23.39 32.38
C ALA A 651 11.20 22.24 32.39
N GLY A 652 10.23 22.31 33.30
CA GLY A 652 9.12 21.35 33.39
C GLY A 652 7.86 21.85 32.68
N TRP A 653 7.16 20.96 31.98
CA TRP A 653 5.86 21.26 31.34
C TRP A 653 4.83 20.20 31.74
N LYS A 654 3.55 20.59 31.81
CA LYS A 654 2.44 19.69 32.14
C LYS A 654 1.48 19.66 30.95
N VAL A 655 1.32 18.49 30.33
CA VAL A 655 0.33 18.28 29.27
C VAL A 655 -1.03 18.04 29.92
N ARG A 656 -2.09 18.72 29.45
CA ARG A 656 -3.47 18.36 29.80
C ARG A 656 -3.86 17.14 28.96
N ASP A 657 -4.32 16.11 29.66
CA ASP A 657 -4.67 14.74 29.25
C ASP A 657 -3.53 13.70 29.19
N ARG A 658 -3.62 12.78 30.17
CA ARG A 658 -2.86 11.54 30.45
C ARG A 658 -1.39 11.67 30.90
N ASP A 659 -1.09 10.90 31.96
CA ASP A 659 0.12 10.92 32.79
C ASP A 659 1.44 10.67 32.04
N VAL A 660 2.03 11.73 31.48
CA VAL A 660 3.44 11.76 31.07
C VAL A 660 4.12 12.98 31.69
N ARG A 661 5.21 12.76 32.45
CA ARG A 661 6.15 13.81 32.85
C ARG A 661 7.52 13.47 32.25
N GLY A 662 8.08 14.39 31.48
CA GLY A 662 9.47 14.32 31.00
C GLY A 662 10.27 15.52 31.49
N ALA A 663 11.59 15.36 31.58
CA ALA A 663 12.53 16.45 31.81
C ALA A 663 13.47 16.56 30.60
N LEU A 664 13.86 17.79 30.24
CA LEU A 664 14.84 18.09 29.21
C LEU A 664 16.15 18.49 29.90
N LEU A 665 17.23 17.76 29.68
CA LEU A 665 18.57 18.17 30.09
C LEU A 665 19.30 18.80 28.90
N VAL A 666 19.91 19.95 29.14
CA VAL A 666 20.61 20.73 28.12
C VAL A 666 22.06 20.89 28.55
N HIS A 667 22.96 20.10 27.96
CA HIS A 667 24.39 20.26 28.17
C HIS A 667 24.97 21.27 27.17
N ALA A 668 25.70 22.25 27.68
CA ALA A 668 26.55 23.13 26.89
C ALA A 668 28.01 22.72 27.11
N ASN A 669 28.73 22.34 26.04
CA ASN A 669 30.17 22.15 26.08
C ASN A 669 30.91 23.45 25.72
N GLU A 670 32.21 23.50 26.02
CA GLU A 670 33.05 24.70 25.91
C GLU A 670 33.23 25.25 24.48
N THR A 671 32.68 24.57 23.47
CA THR A 671 32.65 25.04 22.07
C THR A 671 31.28 25.57 21.63
N GLY A 672 30.32 25.70 22.55
CA GLY A 672 29.03 26.34 22.30
C GLY A 672 28.03 25.51 21.49
N ARG A 673 28.25 24.19 21.33
CA ARG A 673 27.23 23.30 20.77
C ARG A 673 26.27 22.82 21.86
N VAL A 674 24.98 23.02 21.63
CA VAL A 674 23.90 22.55 22.50
C VAL A 674 23.53 21.13 22.07
N GLN A 675 23.64 20.16 22.98
CA GLN A 675 23.22 18.78 22.76
C GLN A 675 21.94 18.52 23.58
N ILE A 676 20.87 18.06 22.93
CA ILE A 676 19.59 17.74 23.57
C ILE A 676 19.52 16.21 23.73
N LEU A 677 19.54 15.72 24.98
CA LEU A 677 19.30 14.32 25.29
C LEU A 677 17.89 14.15 25.85
N LEU A 678 17.13 13.21 25.27
CA LEU A 678 15.82 12.80 25.73
C LEU A 678 15.99 11.52 26.55
N GLU A 679 16.06 11.63 27.88
CA GLU A 679 16.06 10.48 28.76
C GLU A 679 14.63 10.12 29.20
N HIS A 680 14.23 8.87 28.98
CA HIS A 680 13.02 8.31 29.56
C HIS A 680 13.28 7.92 31.02
N VAL A 681 12.83 8.75 31.98
CA VAL A 681 12.80 8.36 33.40
C VAL A 681 11.58 7.47 33.66
N LEU A 682 11.78 6.15 33.74
CA LEU A 682 10.80 5.21 34.28
C LEU A 682 10.66 5.44 35.79
N HIS A 683 9.60 6.10 36.24
CA HIS A 683 9.25 6.15 37.66
C HIS A 683 8.29 5.00 38.01
N VAL A 684 8.82 3.96 38.66
CA VAL A 684 8.05 2.91 39.32
C VAL A 684 7.40 3.52 40.58
N ARG A 685 6.09 3.78 40.55
CA ARG A 685 5.34 4.04 41.79
C ARG A 685 5.04 2.71 42.49
N GLY A 686 5.86 2.37 43.46
CA GLY A 686 5.55 1.35 44.45
C GLY A 686 4.33 1.76 45.29
N ARG A 687 3.23 1.01 45.19
CA ARG A 687 2.22 0.96 46.24
C ARG A 687 2.73 0.02 47.33
N ALA A 688 3.20 0.59 48.43
CA ALA A 688 3.36 -0.12 49.69
C ALA A 688 1.97 -0.52 50.21
N GLN A 689 1.58 -1.77 49.99
CA GLN A 689 0.51 -2.40 50.77
C GLN A 689 1.14 -2.94 52.06
N ARG A 690 0.70 -2.36 53.18
CA ARG A 690 1.05 -2.80 54.54
C ARG A 690 0.74 -4.29 54.71
N ARG A 691 1.76 -5.08 55.01
CA ARG A 691 1.62 -6.41 55.62
C ARG A 691 1.03 -6.24 57.02
N THR A 692 -0.18 -6.76 57.23
CA THR A 692 -0.65 -7.19 58.55
C THR A 692 -0.49 -8.70 58.64
N THR A 693 0.49 -9.12 59.43
CA THR A 693 0.67 -10.48 59.91
C THR A 693 -0.51 -10.89 60.78
N LYS A 694 -1.18 -11.99 60.42
CA LYS A 694 -1.89 -12.82 61.41
C LYS A 694 -1.74 -14.30 61.06
N GLN A 695 -1.07 -14.95 61.99
CA GLN A 695 -0.77 -16.36 62.16
C GLN A 695 -2.04 -17.14 62.56
N ARG A 696 -2.24 -18.34 61.99
CA ARG A 696 -2.98 -19.52 62.50
C ARG A 696 -2.89 -20.59 61.41
N SER A 697 -2.05 -21.63 61.50
CA SER A 697 -2.11 -22.86 62.32
C SER A 697 -3.36 -23.71 62.08
N THR A 698 -3.17 -24.87 61.45
CA THR A 698 -3.82 -26.21 61.63
C THR A 698 -3.27 -27.07 60.47
N ASP A 699 -2.26 -27.90 60.70
CA ASP A 699 -2.30 -29.28 61.21
C ASP A 699 -3.27 -30.24 60.49
N ASP A 700 -2.61 -31.14 59.75
CA ASP A 700 -2.74 -32.61 59.77
C ASP A 700 -4.01 -33.28 59.17
N THR A 701 -3.79 -34.08 58.13
CA THR A 701 -4.05 -35.53 58.19
C THR A 701 -3.51 -36.25 56.94
N THR A 702 -2.69 -37.26 57.20
CA THR A 702 -2.22 -38.31 56.31
C THR A 702 -3.23 -39.47 56.29
N SER A 703 -3.41 -40.17 55.15
CA SER A 703 -3.51 -41.66 55.06
C SER A 703 -4.09 -42.19 53.72
N LYS A 704 -3.19 -42.82 52.94
CA LYS A 704 -3.25 -44.16 52.28
C LYS A 704 -4.49 -44.66 51.50
N ARG A 705 -4.25 -45.06 50.23
CA ARG A 705 -4.31 -46.42 49.61
C ARG A 705 -4.66 -46.26 48.10
N LYS A 706 -3.80 -46.61 47.13
CA LYS A 706 -3.36 -47.93 46.58
C LYS A 706 -4.36 -48.64 45.65
N ASP A 707 -3.86 -48.83 44.42
CA ASP A 707 -4.02 -49.93 43.44
C ASP A 707 -5.35 -50.10 42.68
N GLN A 708 -5.29 -50.08 41.32
CA GLN A 708 -5.37 -51.29 40.47
C GLN A 708 -5.35 -51.03 38.94
N TYR A 709 -4.42 -51.74 38.26
CA TYR A 709 -4.38 -52.34 36.89
C TYR A 709 -4.74 -51.51 35.63
N GLU A 710 -3.99 -51.52 34.52
CA GLU A 710 -2.72 -52.15 34.10
C GLU A 710 -2.15 -51.34 32.91
#